data_AF-A0A3B5LKC9-F1
#
_entry.id   AF-A0A3B5LKC9-F1
#
_cell.length_a   1.000
_cell.length_b   1.000
_cell.length_c   1.000
_cell.angle_alpha   90.00
_cell.angle_beta   90.00
_cell.angle_gamma   90.00
#
_symmetry.space_group_name_H-M   'P 1'
#
loop_
_entity.id
_entity.type
_entity.pdbx_description
1 polymer ?
#
loop_
_entity_poly.entity_id
_entity_poly.type
_entity_poly.pdbx_seq_one_letter_code
_entity_poly.pdbx_strand_id
1 'polypeptide(L)'
;METQLQSIFEDVVVTLIFFFRMFMDTPENERTKLISCLGAFRQYWGTLQQDSHEQCVQWIVRFIHSQHSPKRISFLYDCLGMAVETSLLPPRMVCVALISSESLEWERTRLWALTFKLIRKIIGGVDYKGVRDLLKAVLDKIQTIPITVSSAIVQQLLAAREVVEYILDRNACLLPAYFAVTEIRKLYPEGHLSHWLLGSLISDFVDSFRPTARINSICGRCSLLPVVNNSGAICNSWKLDPTTLRFPLRGMLPYDKDLFEPQTGLLRYVLEQPYSREMVCNMLGLNKQTLNIAQQKQRCPVLEEQLVDLVVYAMERSETEEHFDADIGGTSQLLWQHLSSQLIFFVLFQFASFPHMVLSLHQKLAGRGLIKGRDHLMWVLLQFISGSIQKNALADFLPVMKLFDLILFFTFPVYTKRQLQTFAHFHRLCLRFLQQSLRNKSLGMSDYKIALLCNAYSTNSDCFSLPMGVLVETIYGNGSMRINLPGTSCMASGSVTPLPMNLLDSLTVHAKMSLIHSIATRVIKLAHAKSSIALAPALVETYSRLLVYMEIESLGIKGFISQLLPNVFKSHAWGILHTLLEMFSYRMHHIQPHYRVQLLSHLHSLAAVPQTNQNQLHLCVESTALRLITALGSSEVQPQFTRFLNDPKTVLSAESEELNRALILTLARATHVTDFFTGSDSIHGTWCKDILQTIMSFTPHNWASHTLSCFPAPLQAFFKQNNVPQESRFNLKKNVEEEYRKWKSMANENDIITHFSMQGSPPLFLCLLWKMLLETDRINQIGFRVLERIGARALVAHVRTFADFLVYEFSTSAGGQQLNKCIEILNDMVWKYNIVTLDRLILCLAMRSHEGNEAQVCYFIIQLLLLKPSDFRNRVNDFVKENAPEHWLQSDWHNKHMNYHKKYPEKLYFEGLAEQVSPPLQLQTQYLPIYFGNVCLRFLPVFDIVIHRFLELLPVSKSLETLLDHLGGLYKFHDRPVTYLYNTLHYYERHLRDRTNLKRKLVHAIMSSLKDNRTPGWCLSETYLKFGMNPREDNVWIPDDTYYCKLIGRLSPGPFPNCDWRFNEFPNPAAHALHVTCVELMALAVPGKDVGNALLNVVLKRCNKRINNCELHANLCFIALSFSSELKSTLFNDVSLHNFLANYI
;
A
#
# COMPACT_ATOMS: atom_id res chain seq x y z
N MET A 1 16.49 -17.71 66.07
CA MET A 1 15.08 -17.88 65.66
C MET A 1 14.71 -19.34 65.60
N GLU A 2 15.31 -20.13 64.70
CA GLU A 2 15.00 -21.56 64.52
C GLU A 2 15.14 -22.42 65.79
N THR A 3 16.17 -22.20 66.61
CA THR A 3 16.38 -22.92 67.89
C THR A 3 15.30 -22.62 68.94
N GLN A 4 14.79 -21.39 68.98
CA GLN A 4 13.69 -21.01 69.86
C GLN A 4 12.34 -21.53 69.35
N LEU A 5 12.14 -21.52 68.02
CA LEU A 5 10.98 -22.15 67.40
C LEU A 5 10.97 -23.67 67.66
N GLN A 6 12.12 -24.35 67.63
CA GLN A 6 12.24 -25.77 67.99
C GLN A 6 11.75 -26.03 69.40
N SER A 7 12.24 -25.27 70.40
CA SER A 7 11.79 -25.41 71.79
C SER A 7 10.28 -25.19 71.93
N ILE A 8 9.74 -24.13 71.31
CA ILE A 8 8.31 -23.79 71.40
C ILE A 8 7.44 -24.88 70.79
N PHE A 9 7.79 -25.41 69.61
CA PHE A 9 6.98 -26.41 68.93
C PHE A 9 7.17 -27.83 69.49
N GLU A 10 8.32 -28.15 70.09
CA GLU A 10 8.49 -29.39 70.87
C GLU A 10 7.61 -29.38 72.12
N ASP A 11 7.54 -28.25 72.86
CA ASP A 11 6.64 -28.09 74.01
C ASP A 11 5.17 -28.26 73.60
N VAL A 12 4.76 -27.70 72.46
CA VAL A 12 3.40 -27.88 71.91
C VAL A 12 3.09 -29.35 71.61
N VAL A 13 4.07 -30.11 71.10
CA VAL A 13 3.92 -31.56 70.82
C VAL A 13 3.87 -32.38 72.11
N VAL A 14 4.63 -32.03 73.15
CA VAL A 14 4.61 -32.70 74.46
C VAL A 14 3.29 -32.43 75.19
N THR A 15 2.79 -31.20 75.12
CA THR A 15 1.52 -30.77 75.73
C THR A 15 0.32 -31.58 75.22
N LEU A 16 0.39 -32.09 73.98
CA LEU A 16 -0.61 -32.97 73.36
C LEU A 16 -0.84 -34.28 74.14
N ILE A 17 0.23 -34.82 74.74
CA ILE A 17 0.18 -36.08 75.53
C ILE A 17 -0.60 -35.85 76.84
N PHE A 18 -0.50 -34.65 77.42
CA PHE A 18 -1.20 -34.28 78.65
C PHE A 18 -2.72 -34.13 78.46
N PHE A 19 -3.16 -33.54 77.35
CA PHE A 19 -4.58 -33.27 77.11
C PHE A 19 -5.42 -34.52 76.77
N PHE A 20 -4.84 -35.55 76.15
CA PHE A 20 -5.56 -36.80 75.86
C PHE A 20 -6.00 -37.56 77.12
N ARG A 21 -5.49 -37.20 78.31
CA ARG A 21 -5.71 -37.94 79.56
C ARG A 21 -6.67 -37.29 80.55
N MET A 22 -7.07 -36.02 80.42
CA MET A 22 -7.75 -35.33 81.53
C MET A 22 -8.78 -34.23 81.23
N PHE A 23 -9.03 -33.83 79.98
CA PHE A 23 -9.98 -32.73 79.73
C PHE A 23 -10.62 -32.87 78.34
N MET A 24 -11.94 -33.13 78.25
CA MET A 24 -12.85 -32.68 77.17
C MET A 24 -14.24 -33.36 77.31
N ASP A 25 -15.33 -32.58 77.38
CA ASP A 25 -16.72 -33.06 77.18
C ASP A 25 -17.57 -32.16 76.25
N THR A 26 -17.03 -31.06 75.70
CA THR A 26 -17.79 -30.14 74.81
C THR A 26 -16.95 -29.49 73.70
N PRO A 27 -17.54 -29.17 72.52
CA PRO A 27 -16.82 -28.66 71.33
C PRO A 27 -16.23 -27.25 71.46
N GLU A 28 -16.73 -26.38 72.37
CA GLU A 28 -16.11 -25.07 72.64
C GLU A 28 -14.72 -25.19 73.29
N ASN A 29 -14.45 -26.30 73.95
CA ASN A 29 -13.18 -26.54 74.62
C ASN A 29 -12.05 -26.91 73.64
N GLU A 30 -12.36 -27.46 72.46
CA GLU A 30 -11.35 -27.76 71.42
C GLU A 30 -10.74 -26.49 70.82
N ARG A 31 -11.53 -25.43 70.64
CA ARG A 31 -11.05 -24.12 70.15
C ARG A 31 -10.11 -23.45 71.15
N THR A 32 -10.51 -23.44 72.42
CA THR A 32 -9.73 -22.85 73.52
C THR A 32 -8.43 -23.61 73.76
N LYS A 33 -8.45 -24.94 73.62
CA LYS A 33 -7.26 -25.81 73.66
C LYS A 33 -6.23 -25.45 72.59
N LEU A 34 -6.66 -25.31 71.33
CA LEU A 34 -5.75 -24.93 70.24
C LEU A 34 -5.16 -23.52 70.43
N ILE A 35 -5.97 -22.56 70.90
CA ILE A 35 -5.51 -21.20 71.21
C ILE A 35 -4.51 -21.20 72.38
N SER A 36 -4.74 -22.01 73.41
CA SER A 36 -3.85 -22.15 74.57
C SER A 36 -2.49 -22.76 74.17
N CYS A 37 -2.47 -23.79 73.32
CA CYS A 37 -1.24 -24.37 72.78
C CYS A 37 -0.42 -23.35 71.97
N LEU A 38 -1.06 -22.37 71.33
CA LEU A 38 -0.38 -21.34 70.55
C LEU A 38 0.04 -20.12 71.40
N GLY A 39 -0.25 -20.09 72.70
CA GLY A 39 0.00 -18.92 73.56
C GLY A 39 1.46 -18.48 73.60
N ALA A 40 2.39 -19.44 73.75
CA ALA A 40 3.84 -19.17 73.74
C ALA A 40 4.32 -18.67 72.37
N PHE A 41 3.78 -19.27 71.29
CA PHE A 41 4.07 -18.83 69.92
C PHE A 41 3.53 -17.43 69.61
N ARG A 42 2.33 -17.09 70.10
CA ARG A 42 1.72 -15.76 69.94
C ARG A 42 2.57 -14.66 70.57
N GLN A 43 3.12 -14.90 71.77
CA GLN A 43 4.03 -13.96 72.42
C GLN A 43 5.34 -13.81 71.63
N TYR A 44 5.89 -14.92 71.14
CA TYR A 44 7.11 -14.89 70.31
C TYR A 44 6.90 -14.15 68.98
N TRP A 45 5.79 -14.42 68.30
CA TRP A 45 5.43 -13.79 67.02
C TRP A 45 5.36 -12.27 67.12
N GLY A 46 4.80 -11.73 68.21
CA GLY A 46 4.73 -10.29 68.47
C GLY A 46 6.09 -9.60 68.65
N THR A 47 7.17 -10.36 68.91
CA THR A 47 8.53 -9.82 69.06
C THR A 47 9.34 -9.83 67.74
N LEU A 48 8.82 -10.48 66.70
CA LEU A 48 9.51 -10.63 65.40
C LEU A 48 9.22 -9.45 64.46
N GLN A 49 10.26 -8.97 63.77
CA GLN A 49 10.14 -8.00 62.67
C GLN A 49 9.45 -8.64 61.45
N GLN A 50 8.78 -7.84 60.62
CA GLN A 50 8.02 -8.31 59.46
C GLN A 50 8.87 -9.12 58.46
N ASP A 51 10.13 -8.77 58.24
CA ASP A 51 11.04 -9.49 57.34
C ASP A 51 11.37 -10.92 57.82
N SER A 52 11.22 -11.17 59.12
CA SER A 52 11.44 -12.48 59.76
C SER A 52 10.20 -13.38 59.75
N HIS A 53 9.02 -12.84 59.42
CA HIS A 53 7.75 -13.57 59.46
C HIS A 53 7.71 -14.71 58.43
N GLU A 54 8.25 -14.49 57.24
CA GLU A 54 8.28 -15.51 56.18
C GLU A 54 9.20 -16.69 56.54
N GLN A 55 10.41 -16.41 57.03
CA GLN A 55 11.37 -17.43 57.46
C GLN A 55 10.82 -18.25 58.64
N CYS A 56 10.14 -17.59 59.58
CA CYS A 56 9.47 -18.25 60.70
C CYS A 56 8.39 -19.24 60.23
N VAL A 57 7.50 -18.82 59.33
CA VAL A 57 6.43 -19.68 58.80
C VAL A 57 7.00 -20.83 57.95
N GLN A 58 8.02 -20.59 57.13
CA GLN A 58 8.70 -21.64 56.37
C GLN A 58 9.32 -22.70 57.30
N TRP A 59 9.94 -22.27 58.40
CA TRP A 59 10.51 -23.17 59.38
C TRP A 59 9.43 -24.02 60.07
N ILE A 60 8.31 -23.42 60.46
CA ILE A 60 7.17 -24.14 61.07
C ILE A 60 6.65 -25.23 60.13
N VAL A 61 6.50 -24.91 58.85
CA VAL A 61 6.07 -25.89 57.83
C VAL A 61 7.08 -27.02 57.69
N ARG A 62 8.39 -26.72 57.65
CA ARG A 62 9.45 -27.75 57.61
C ARG A 62 9.39 -28.67 58.84
N PHE A 63 9.17 -28.11 60.03
CA PHE A 63 9.03 -28.87 61.27
C PHE A 63 7.79 -29.78 61.26
N ILE A 64 6.67 -29.33 60.70
CA ILE A 64 5.45 -30.15 60.59
C ILE A 64 5.65 -31.29 59.60
N HIS A 65 6.27 -31.02 58.46
CA HIS A 65 6.49 -32.03 57.41
C HIS A 65 7.59 -33.04 57.75
N SER A 66 8.46 -32.77 58.73
CA SER A 66 9.45 -33.73 59.24
C SER A 66 8.86 -34.74 60.24
N GLN A 67 7.62 -34.54 60.71
CA GLN A 67 6.96 -35.48 61.63
C GLN A 67 6.52 -36.76 60.92
N HIS A 68 6.69 -37.92 61.56
CA HIS A 68 6.27 -39.22 61.01
C HIS A 68 4.83 -39.62 61.35
N SER A 69 4.23 -39.05 62.42
CA SER A 69 2.89 -39.43 62.88
C SER A 69 1.80 -38.55 62.25
N PRO A 70 0.83 -39.12 61.50
CA PRO A 70 -0.23 -38.35 60.85
C PRO A 70 -1.19 -37.69 61.85
N LYS A 71 -1.37 -38.28 63.04
CA LYS A 71 -2.20 -37.67 64.11
C LYS A 71 -1.56 -36.40 64.66
N ARG A 72 -0.22 -36.37 64.76
CA ARG A 72 0.54 -35.20 65.21
C ARG A 72 0.51 -34.11 64.14
N ILE A 73 0.67 -34.48 62.87
CA ILE A 73 0.54 -33.54 61.73
C ILE A 73 -0.85 -32.91 61.70
N SER A 74 -1.92 -33.71 61.85
CA SER A 74 -3.30 -33.21 61.88
C SER A 74 -3.49 -32.18 63.00
N PHE A 75 -3.06 -32.50 64.23
CA PHE A 75 -3.17 -31.56 65.35
C PHE A 75 -2.38 -30.27 65.13
N LEU A 76 -1.14 -30.35 64.62
CA LEU A 76 -0.34 -29.17 64.31
C LEU A 76 -0.97 -28.33 63.18
N TYR A 77 -1.64 -28.96 62.21
CA TYR A 77 -2.42 -28.27 61.21
C TYR A 77 -3.69 -27.63 61.76
N ASP A 78 -4.38 -28.25 62.73
CA ASP A 78 -5.52 -27.64 63.42
C ASP A 78 -5.07 -26.42 64.25
N CYS A 79 -3.90 -26.48 64.88
CA CYS A 79 -3.24 -25.32 65.50
C CYS A 79 -2.95 -24.21 64.47
N LEU A 80 -2.34 -24.55 63.32
CA LEU A 80 -2.07 -23.55 62.27
C LEU A 80 -3.36 -22.93 61.69
N GLY A 81 -4.41 -23.74 61.50
CA GLY A 81 -5.72 -23.24 61.06
C GLY A 81 -6.31 -22.23 62.06
N MET A 82 -6.25 -22.55 63.35
CA MET A 82 -6.71 -21.65 64.42
C MET A 82 -5.85 -20.37 64.52
N ALA A 83 -4.54 -20.46 64.27
CA ALA A 83 -3.66 -19.30 64.22
C ALA A 83 -4.05 -18.33 63.09
N VAL A 84 -4.48 -18.86 61.95
CA VAL A 84 -4.97 -18.04 60.83
C VAL A 84 -6.37 -17.47 61.11
N GLU A 85 -7.30 -18.27 61.65
CA GLU A 85 -8.65 -17.81 62.01
C GLU A 85 -8.66 -16.70 63.07
N THR A 86 -7.66 -16.70 63.96
CA THR A 86 -7.46 -15.66 64.99
C THR A 86 -6.64 -14.47 64.49
N SER A 87 -6.35 -14.40 63.18
CA SER A 87 -5.54 -13.37 62.52
C SER A 87 -4.11 -13.23 63.06
N LEU A 88 -3.57 -14.27 63.71
CA LEU A 88 -2.18 -14.29 64.19
C LEU A 88 -1.20 -14.47 63.04
N LEU A 89 -1.51 -15.36 62.10
CA LEU A 89 -0.69 -15.64 60.92
C LEU A 89 -1.41 -15.22 59.63
N PRO A 90 -0.74 -14.54 58.70
CA PRO A 90 -1.32 -14.22 57.40
C PRO A 90 -1.62 -15.50 56.59
N PRO A 91 -2.85 -15.71 56.09
CA PRO A 91 -3.25 -16.92 55.37
C PRO A 91 -2.39 -17.15 54.11
N ARG A 92 -1.98 -16.08 53.43
CA ARG A 92 -1.14 -16.14 52.23
C ARG A 92 0.23 -16.75 52.51
N MET A 93 0.93 -16.27 53.54
CA MET A 93 2.27 -16.74 53.88
C MET A 93 2.25 -18.22 54.26
N VAL A 94 1.22 -18.65 55.00
CA VAL A 94 1.03 -20.05 55.39
C VAL A 94 0.76 -20.92 54.15
N CYS A 95 -0.16 -20.52 53.27
CA CYS A 95 -0.46 -21.27 52.04
C CYS A 95 0.76 -21.40 51.11
N VAL A 96 1.52 -20.30 50.92
CA VAL A 96 2.71 -20.32 50.07
C VAL A 96 3.75 -21.26 50.65
N ALA A 97 4.06 -21.16 51.94
CA ALA A 97 5.07 -22.00 52.60
C ALA A 97 4.69 -23.50 52.59
N LEU A 98 3.40 -23.83 52.76
CA LEU A 98 2.90 -25.20 52.68
C LEU A 98 3.10 -25.82 51.29
N ILE A 99 2.75 -25.08 50.23
CA ILE A 99 2.83 -25.58 48.84
C ILE A 99 4.27 -25.59 48.33
N SER A 100 5.09 -24.60 48.71
CA SER A 100 6.49 -24.49 48.30
C SER A 100 7.42 -25.47 49.03
N SER A 101 6.90 -26.27 49.96
CA SER A 101 7.69 -27.24 50.70
C SER A 101 8.17 -28.38 49.80
N GLU A 102 9.46 -28.69 49.87
CA GLU A 102 10.08 -29.80 49.13
C GLU A 102 9.59 -31.17 49.64
N SER A 103 9.27 -31.27 50.93
CA SER A 103 8.76 -32.50 51.56
C SER A 103 7.29 -32.81 51.25
N LEU A 104 6.60 -31.91 50.54
CA LEU A 104 5.25 -32.12 50.03
C LEU A 104 5.31 -32.84 48.67
N GLU A 105 5.30 -34.17 48.74
CA GLU A 105 5.30 -35.11 47.61
C GLU A 105 4.00 -35.92 47.59
N TRP A 106 3.54 -36.32 46.40
CA TRP A 106 2.33 -37.12 46.24
C TRP A 106 2.44 -38.55 46.82
N GLU A 107 3.67 -39.07 46.91
CA GLU A 107 3.99 -40.37 47.52
C GLU A 107 3.63 -40.40 49.02
N ARG A 108 3.77 -39.25 49.70
CA ARG A 108 3.37 -39.08 51.11
C ARG A 108 1.88 -38.80 51.21
N THR A 109 1.07 -39.80 50.87
CA THR A 109 -0.36 -39.62 50.59
C THR A 109 -1.17 -39.02 51.76
N ARG A 110 -0.85 -39.39 53.00
CA ARG A 110 -1.51 -38.83 54.19
C ARG A 110 -1.13 -37.37 54.46
N LEU A 111 0.14 -37.01 54.22
CA LEU A 111 0.60 -35.63 54.36
C LEU A 111 -0.09 -34.76 53.31
N TRP A 112 -0.06 -35.19 52.05
CA TRP A 112 -0.75 -34.55 50.93
C TRP A 112 -2.21 -34.22 51.26
N ALA A 113 -3.00 -35.22 51.67
CA ALA A 113 -4.42 -35.02 51.99
C ALA A 113 -4.64 -34.02 53.13
N LEU A 114 -3.83 -34.06 54.19
CA LEU A 114 -3.95 -33.17 55.34
C LEU A 114 -3.53 -31.73 54.99
N THR A 115 -2.47 -31.56 54.20
CA THR A 115 -2.00 -30.24 53.75
C THR A 115 -3.06 -29.54 52.90
N PHE A 116 -3.63 -30.22 51.90
CA PHE A 116 -4.66 -29.61 51.04
C PHE A 116 -5.98 -29.36 51.76
N LYS A 117 -6.36 -30.19 52.75
CA LYS A 117 -7.51 -29.91 53.63
C LYS A 117 -7.32 -28.66 54.48
N LEU A 118 -6.10 -28.41 54.97
CA LEU A 118 -5.79 -27.17 55.68
C LEU A 118 -5.87 -25.97 54.73
N ILE A 119 -5.24 -26.05 53.55
CA ILE A 119 -5.28 -24.98 52.53
C ILE A 119 -6.73 -24.63 52.17
N ARG A 120 -7.60 -25.63 51.98
CA ARG A 120 -9.03 -25.42 51.69
C ARG A 120 -9.75 -24.56 52.74
N LYS A 121 -9.38 -24.66 54.02
CA LYS A 121 -9.98 -23.88 55.12
C LYS A 121 -9.51 -22.43 55.11
N ILE A 122 -8.21 -22.19 54.88
CA ILE A 122 -7.59 -20.87 55.08
C ILE A 122 -7.51 -20.01 53.80
N ILE A 123 -7.57 -20.62 52.61
CA ILE A 123 -7.37 -19.91 51.34
C ILE A 123 -8.41 -18.81 51.07
N GLY A 124 -9.59 -18.90 51.69
CA GLY A 124 -10.64 -17.89 51.57
C GLY A 124 -10.26 -16.50 52.11
N GLY A 125 -9.25 -16.41 52.99
CA GLY A 125 -8.74 -15.15 53.52
C GLY A 125 -7.58 -14.53 52.72
N VAL A 126 -7.20 -15.12 51.59
CA VAL A 126 -6.10 -14.63 50.74
C VAL A 126 -6.61 -13.62 49.72
N ASP A 127 -5.79 -12.61 49.40
CA ASP A 127 -6.11 -11.65 48.34
C ASP A 127 -6.19 -12.31 46.95
N TYR A 128 -7.03 -11.80 46.05
CA TYR A 128 -7.26 -12.42 44.74
C TYR A 128 -5.99 -12.64 43.90
N LYS A 129 -4.95 -11.80 44.05
CA LYS A 129 -3.65 -12.00 43.38
C LYS A 129 -2.88 -13.15 44.02
N GLY A 130 -2.86 -13.22 45.35
CA GLY A 130 -2.31 -14.35 46.09
C GLY A 130 -3.00 -15.67 45.74
N VAL A 131 -4.34 -15.69 45.63
CA VAL A 131 -5.10 -16.89 45.22
C VAL A 131 -4.72 -17.35 43.81
N ARG A 132 -4.50 -16.42 42.86
CA ARG A 132 -4.00 -16.74 41.51
C ARG A 132 -2.61 -17.40 41.56
N ASP A 133 -1.69 -16.84 42.34
CA ASP A 133 -0.32 -17.36 42.45
C ASP A 133 -0.33 -18.76 43.10
N LEU A 134 -1.19 -18.96 44.10
CA LEU A 134 -1.43 -20.26 44.73
C LEU A 134 -2.08 -21.26 43.77
N LEU A 135 -3.06 -20.85 42.94
CA LEU A 135 -3.68 -21.71 41.94
C LEU A 135 -2.62 -22.29 40.99
N LYS A 136 -1.70 -21.46 40.50
CA LYS A 136 -0.58 -21.93 39.67
C LYS A 136 0.27 -22.96 40.41
N ALA A 137 0.69 -22.66 41.64
CA ALA A 137 1.53 -23.57 42.43
C ALA A 137 0.83 -24.91 42.76
N VAL A 138 -0.48 -24.90 43.03
CA VAL A 138 -1.28 -26.12 43.23
C VAL A 138 -1.35 -26.93 41.93
N LEU A 139 -1.59 -26.29 40.79
CA LEU A 139 -1.64 -26.97 39.50
C LEU A 139 -0.28 -27.57 39.12
N ASP A 140 0.83 -26.86 39.38
CA ASP A 140 2.20 -27.37 39.16
C ASP A 140 2.48 -28.61 40.04
N LYS A 141 2.05 -28.61 41.30
CA LYS A 141 2.17 -29.78 42.19
C LYS A 141 1.31 -30.95 41.71
N ILE A 142 0.10 -30.72 41.20
CA ILE A 142 -0.76 -31.77 40.66
C ILE A 142 -0.14 -32.40 39.39
N GLN A 143 0.59 -31.63 38.57
CA GLN A 143 1.29 -32.15 37.39
C GLN A 143 2.42 -33.14 37.73
N THR A 144 2.94 -33.13 38.97
CA THR A 144 3.98 -34.10 39.39
C THR A 144 3.44 -35.53 39.59
N ILE A 145 2.12 -35.70 39.65
CA ILE A 145 1.47 -37.00 39.83
C ILE A 145 1.52 -37.78 38.51
N PRO A 146 1.96 -39.05 38.51
CA PRO A 146 1.98 -39.84 37.29
C PRO A 146 0.57 -40.20 36.79
N ILE A 147 0.47 -40.54 35.52
CA ILE A 147 -0.79 -40.93 34.86
C ILE A 147 -1.37 -42.23 35.46
N THR A 148 -0.52 -43.13 35.96
CA THR A 148 -0.94 -44.39 36.60
C THR A 148 -0.58 -44.37 38.09
N VAL A 149 -1.59 -44.43 38.95
CA VAL A 149 -1.44 -44.52 40.41
C VAL A 149 -2.29 -45.67 40.99
N SER A 150 -1.93 -46.12 42.19
CA SER A 150 -2.72 -47.12 42.94
C SER A 150 -4.10 -46.58 43.31
N SER A 151 -5.14 -47.41 43.16
CA SER A 151 -6.54 -47.04 43.45
C SER A 151 -6.77 -46.61 44.90
N ALA A 152 -5.96 -47.11 45.84
CA ALA A 152 -6.05 -46.78 47.27
C ALA A 152 -5.65 -45.32 47.59
N ILE A 153 -4.85 -44.70 46.72
CA ILE A 153 -4.23 -43.38 46.92
C ILE A 153 -5.13 -42.27 46.35
N VAL A 154 -6.01 -42.59 45.40
CA VAL A 154 -6.86 -41.63 44.67
C VAL A 154 -7.70 -40.76 45.60
N GLN A 155 -8.37 -41.36 46.59
CA GLN A 155 -9.22 -40.63 47.55
C GLN A 155 -8.45 -39.57 48.34
N GLN A 156 -7.18 -39.82 48.61
CA GLN A 156 -6.34 -38.88 49.35
C GLN A 156 -5.75 -37.80 48.43
N LEU A 157 -5.53 -38.10 47.15
CA LEU A 157 -5.11 -37.11 46.15
C LEU A 157 -6.24 -36.13 45.79
N LEU A 158 -7.52 -36.56 45.86
CA LEU A 158 -8.70 -35.72 45.61
C LEU A 158 -8.79 -34.50 46.53
N ALA A 159 -8.12 -34.50 47.70
CA ALA A 159 -8.06 -33.31 48.56
C ALA A 159 -7.47 -32.08 47.83
N ALA A 160 -6.52 -32.28 46.90
CA ALA A 160 -6.00 -31.19 46.07
C ALA A 160 -7.02 -30.71 45.03
N ARG A 161 -7.85 -31.62 44.50
CA ARG A 161 -8.95 -31.27 43.59
C ARG A 161 -9.98 -30.39 44.29
N GLU A 162 -10.34 -30.66 45.54
CA GLU A 162 -11.30 -29.85 46.31
C GLU A 162 -10.82 -28.40 46.52
N VAL A 163 -9.51 -28.19 46.67
CA VAL A 163 -8.91 -26.84 46.71
C VAL A 163 -9.06 -26.14 45.38
N VAL A 164 -8.76 -26.82 44.27
CA VAL A 164 -8.96 -26.26 42.92
C VAL A 164 -10.43 -25.96 42.67
N GLU A 165 -11.35 -26.87 43.02
CA GLU A 165 -12.79 -26.66 42.91
C GLU A 165 -13.27 -25.43 43.67
N TYR A 166 -12.76 -25.21 44.89
CA TYR A 166 -13.09 -24.03 45.67
C TYR A 166 -12.53 -22.72 45.09
N ILE A 167 -11.31 -22.76 44.52
CA ILE A 167 -10.73 -21.60 43.82
C ILE A 167 -11.54 -21.27 42.55
N LEU A 168 -12.04 -22.29 41.85
CA LEU A 168 -12.81 -22.14 40.62
C LEU A 168 -14.30 -21.87 40.85
N ASP A 169 -14.80 -22.01 42.08
CA ASP A 169 -16.17 -21.71 42.42
C ASP A 169 -16.47 -20.21 42.26
N ARG A 170 -17.37 -19.91 41.32
CA ARG A 170 -17.79 -18.54 41.00
C ARG A 170 -18.59 -17.91 42.13
N ASN A 171 -19.26 -18.71 42.97
CA ASN A 171 -20.01 -18.22 44.11
C ASN A 171 -19.09 -17.84 45.27
N ALA A 172 -17.95 -18.53 45.42
CA ALA A 172 -16.94 -18.20 46.42
C ALA A 172 -16.21 -16.87 46.11
N CYS A 173 -16.13 -16.48 44.83
CA CYS A 173 -15.61 -15.20 44.35
C CYS A 173 -14.19 -14.84 44.88
N LEU A 174 -13.34 -15.85 45.09
CA LEU A 174 -11.99 -15.67 45.65
C LEU A 174 -11.06 -14.89 44.69
N LEU A 175 -11.28 -15.05 43.40
CA LEU A 175 -10.59 -14.30 42.35
C LEU A 175 -11.49 -14.13 41.12
N PRO A 176 -11.25 -13.12 40.27
CA PRO A 176 -11.89 -13.04 38.98
C PRO A 176 -11.64 -14.32 38.18
N ALA A 177 -12.72 -14.99 37.77
CA ALA A 177 -12.65 -16.26 37.04
C ALA A 177 -11.77 -16.17 35.77
N TYR A 178 -11.63 -14.98 35.17
CA TYR A 178 -10.74 -14.73 34.04
C TYR A 178 -9.25 -14.98 34.36
N PHE A 179 -8.79 -14.66 35.58
CA PHE A 179 -7.42 -14.97 36.02
C PHE A 179 -7.23 -16.47 36.21
N ALA A 180 -8.23 -17.16 36.77
CA ALA A 180 -8.18 -18.60 36.94
C ALA A 180 -8.04 -19.32 35.59
N VAL A 181 -8.87 -18.99 34.59
CA VAL A 181 -8.76 -19.59 33.25
C VAL A 181 -7.44 -19.23 32.56
N THR A 182 -6.91 -18.04 32.78
CA THR A 182 -5.62 -17.62 32.22
C THR A 182 -4.47 -18.48 32.75
N GLU A 183 -4.40 -18.74 34.05
CA GLU A 183 -3.35 -19.62 34.62
C GLU A 183 -3.54 -21.08 34.20
N ILE A 184 -4.79 -21.58 34.17
CA ILE A 184 -5.11 -22.91 33.66
C ILE A 184 -4.60 -23.07 32.22
N ARG A 185 -4.87 -22.11 31.34
CA ARG A 185 -4.51 -22.19 29.91
C ARG A 185 -3.03 -21.98 29.63
N LYS A 186 -2.28 -21.35 30.55
CA LYS A 186 -0.82 -21.33 30.48
C LYS A 186 -0.22 -22.72 30.71
N LEU A 187 -0.81 -23.50 31.61
CA LEU A 187 -0.35 -24.85 31.95
C LEU A 187 -0.92 -25.92 31.02
N TYR A 188 -2.18 -25.75 30.60
CA TYR A 188 -2.90 -26.62 29.67
C TYR A 188 -3.28 -25.83 28.41
N PRO A 189 -2.32 -25.61 27.48
CA PRO A 189 -2.60 -24.93 26.22
C PRO A 189 -3.54 -25.76 25.34
N GLU A 190 -4.06 -25.14 24.26
CA GLU A 190 -4.95 -25.81 23.31
C GLU A 190 -4.32 -27.10 22.75
N GLY A 191 -5.04 -28.21 22.87
CA GLY A 191 -4.59 -29.55 22.45
C GLY A 191 -3.94 -30.39 23.56
N HIS A 192 -3.66 -29.83 24.73
CA HIS A 192 -3.19 -30.60 25.88
C HIS A 192 -4.37 -31.11 26.71
N LEU A 193 -4.39 -32.40 27.03
CA LEU A 193 -5.40 -32.98 27.92
C LEU A 193 -5.18 -32.47 29.36
N SER A 194 -6.27 -32.21 30.08
CA SER A 194 -6.21 -31.92 31.51
C SER A 194 -5.70 -33.14 32.28
N HIS A 195 -5.02 -32.90 33.40
CA HIS A 195 -4.59 -33.99 34.27
C HIS A 195 -5.81 -34.80 34.75
N TRP A 196 -5.72 -36.14 34.78
CA TRP A 196 -6.84 -37.04 35.05
C TRP A 196 -7.55 -36.76 36.40
N LEU A 197 -6.82 -36.22 37.39
CA LEU A 197 -7.37 -35.81 38.69
C LEU A 197 -8.33 -34.61 38.59
N LEU A 198 -8.13 -33.73 37.60
CA LEU A 198 -8.90 -32.49 37.43
C LEU A 198 -9.88 -32.58 36.25
N GLY A 199 -9.61 -33.44 35.26
CA GLY A 199 -10.51 -33.91 34.20
C GLY A 199 -11.64 -32.94 33.84
N SER A 200 -12.87 -33.30 34.25
CA SER A 200 -14.09 -32.54 33.96
C SER A 200 -14.13 -31.15 34.60
N LEU A 201 -13.57 -30.98 35.81
CA LEU A 201 -13.64 -29.70 36.54
C LEU A 201 -12.97 -28.57 35.76
N ILE A 202 -11.77 -28.83 35.22
CA ILE A 202 -11.06 -27.83 34.40
C ILE A 202 -11.75 -27.67 33.05
N SER A 203 -12.18 -28.76 32.41
CA SER A 203 -12.83 -28.70 31.10
C SER A 203 -14.13 -27.88 31.15
N ASP A 204 -15.02 -28.17 32.09
CA ASP A 204 -16.29 -27.44 32.27
C ASP A 204 -16.06 -25.97 32.60
N PHE A 205 -15.05 -25.68 33.44
CA PHE A 205 -14.68 -24.31 33.78
C PHE A 205 -14.12 -23.55 32.57
N VAL A 206 -13.26 -24.17 31.77
CA VAL A 206 -12.74 -23.56 30.54
C VAL A 206 -13.88 -23.36 29.54
N ASP A 207 -14.76 -24.35 29.34
CA ASP A 207 -15.89 -24.26 28.42
C ASP A 207 -16.88 -23.14 28.78
N SER A 208 -17.00 -22.80 30.06
CA SER A 208 -17.80 -21.63 30.49
C SER A 208 -17.31 -20.29 29.92
N PHE A 209 -16.05 -20.20 29.45
CA PHE A 209 -15.48 -19.03 28.78
C PHE A 209 -15.59 -19.08 27.25
N ARG A 210 -16.10 -20.17 26.67
CA ARG A 210 -16.31 -20.28 25.22
C ARG A 210 -17.21 -19.16 24.67
N PRO A 211 -18.30 -18.74 25.33
CA PRO A 211 -19.08 -17.57 24.88
C PRO A 211 -18.24 -16.28 24.87
N THR A 212 -17.38 -16.06 25.87
CA THR A 212 -16.48 -14.90 25.92
C THR A 212 -15.45 -14.94 24.79
N ALA A 213 -14.95 -16.12 24.43
CA ALA A 213 -14.07 -16.28 23.29
C ALA A 213 -14.80 -15.95 21.98
N ARG A 214 -16.05 -16.40 21.82
CA ARG A 214 -16.90 -16.09 20.64
C ARG A 214 -17.19 -14.60 20.50
N ILE A 215 -17.48 -13.88 21.59
CA ILE A 215 -17.68 -12.42 21.56
C ILE A 215 -16.42 -11.68 21.08
N ASN A 216 -15.24 -12.18 21.42
CA ASN A 216 -13.96 -11.59 21.01
C ASN A 216 -13.43 -12.15 19.68
N SER A 217 -14.20 -12.97 18.98
CA SER A 217 -13.80 -13.61 17.73
C SER A 217 -14.60 -13.08 16.55
N ILE A 218 -13.91 -12.85 15.45
CA ILE A 218 -14.53 -12.47 14.18
C ILE A 218 -15.14 -13.72 13.54
N CYS A 219 -16.43 -13.66 13.19
CA CYS A 219 -17.11 -14.80 12.57
C CYS A 219 -16.51 -15.14 11.20
N GLY A 220 -16.04 -16.37 11.03
CA GLY A 220 -15.47 -16.84 9.75
C GLY A 220 -14.15 -16.16 9.36
N ARG A 221 -13.40 -15.59 10.33
CA ARG A 221 -12.15 -14.85 10.09
C ARG A 221 -11.19 -15.55 9.14
N CYS A 222 -11.02 -16.86 9.29
CA CYS A 222 -10.08 -17.68 8.53
C CYS A 222 -10.41 -17.72 7.02
N SER A 223 -11.66 -17.42 6.65
CA SER A 223 -12.12 -17.35 5.25
C SER A 223 -12.17 -15.93 4.69
N LEU A 224 -11.94 -14.90 5.51
CA LEU A 224 -11.89 -13.52 5.03
C LEU A 224 -10.55 -13.27 4.34
N LEU A 225 -10.59 -12.72 3.13
CA LEU A 225 -9.41 -12.48 2.30
C LEU A 225 -9.27 -10.97 2.01
N PRO A 226 -8.08 -10.39 2.13
CA PRO A 226 -7.86 -8.99 1.79
C PRO A 226 -7.76 -8.78 0.28
N VAL A 227 -8.00 -7.55 -0.17
CA VAL A 227 -7.51 -7.10 -1.48
C VAL A 227 -6.10 -6.58 -1.31
N VAL A 228 -5.15 -7.17 -2.05
CA VAL A 228 -3.74 -6.79 -1.97
C VAL A 228 -3.57 -5.44 -2.68
N ASN A 229 -3.25 -4.40 -1.91
CA ASN A 229 -2.93 -3.08 -2.43
C ASN A 229 -1.48 -2.73 -2.08
N ASN A 230 -0.81 -1.99 -2.95
CA ASN A 230 0.57 -1.54 -2.77
C ASN A 230 0.69 -0.31 -1.84
N SER A 231 -0.39 0.02 -1.13
CA SER A 231 -0.67 1.38 -0.67
C SER A 231 -1.22 1.38 0.76
N GLY A 232 -0.41 1.85 1.72
CA GLY A 232 -0.84 2.16 3.10
C GLY A 232 -0.39 1.17 4.18
N ALA A 233 -0.41 1.62 5.43
CA ALA A 233 -0.10 0.78 6.60
C ALA A 233 -1.06 -0.41 6.67
N ILE A 234 -0.52 -1.63 6.82
CA ILE A 234 -1.34 -2.84 6.84
C ILE A 234 -2.29 -2.84 8.04
N CYS A 235 -3.53 -3.29 7.81
CA CYS A 235 -4.45 -3.57 8.90
C CYS A 235 -3.87 -4.67 9.81
N ASN A 236 -3.87 -4.43 11.13
CA ASN A 236 -3.38 -5.40 12.11
C ASN A 236 -4.14 -6.74 12.08
N SER A 237 -5.33 -6.78 11.47
CA SER A 237 -6.16 -7.99 11.33
C SER A 237 -5.49 -9.10 10.52
N TRP A 238 -4.57 -8.75 9.60
CA TRP A 238 -3.88 -9.70 8.72
C TRP A 238 -2.49 -10.10 9.23
N LYS A 239 -2.05 -9.58 10.39
CA LYS A 239 -0.77 -9.96 10.98
C LYS A 239 -0.82 -11.42 11.46
N LEU A 240 0.23 -12.15 11.15
CA LEU A 240 0.43 -13.54 11.53
C LEU A 240 1.74 -13.66 12.31
N ASP A 241 1.79 -14.64 13.20
CA ASP A 241 3.04 -15.01 13.86
C ASP A 241 4.03 -15.61 12.83
N PRO A 242 5.25 -15.08 12.69
CA PRO A 242 6.24 -15.57 11.72
C PRO A 242 6.75 -16.99 12.01
N THR A 243 6.49 -17.54 13.20
CA THR A 243 6.91 -18.90 13.56
C THR A 243 5.81 -19.94 13.36
N THR A 244 4.55 -19.58 13.67
CA THR A 244 3.42 -20.52 13.67
C THR A 244 2.38 -20.27 12.57
N LEU A 245 2.43 -19.11 11.88
CA LEU A 245 1.40 -18.62 10.97
C LEU A 245 0.00 -18.50 11.59
N ARG A 246 -0.10 -18.38 12.92
CA ARG A 246 -1.36 -18.21 13.63
C ARG A 246 -1.70 -16.74 13.81
N PHE A 247 -2.97 -16.44 14.03
CA PHE A 247 -3.37 -15.09 14.43
C PHE A 247 -2.87 -14.76 15.84
N PRO A 248 -2.41 -13.52 16.09
CA PRO A 248 -2.13 -13.06 17.45
C PRO A 248 -3.46 -12.85 18.20
N LEU A 249 -3.83 -13.84 19.02
CA LEU A 249 -5.06 -13.82 19.82
C LEU A 249 -4.86 -13.02 21.11
N ARG A 250 -5.92 -12.31 21.56
CA ARG A 250 -5.86 -11.51 22.79
C ARG A 250 -6.23 -12.39 23.99
N GLY A 251 -5.30 -12.55 24.93
CA GLY A 251 -5.53 -13.35 26.13
C GLY A 251 -5.62 -14.86 25.86
N MET A 252 -5.69 -15.65 26.93
CA MET A 252 -5.65 -17.12 26.89
C MET A 252 -7.06 -17.70 27.02
N LEU A 253 -7.94 -17.39 26.07
CA LEU A 253 -9.32 -17.89 26.02
C LEU A 253 -9.42 -19.19 25.19
N PRO A 254 -10.50 -19.98 25.39
CA PRO A 254 -10.80 -21.15 24.56
C PRO A 254 -11.42 -20.71 23.23
N TYR A 255 -10.59 -20.11 22.38
CA TYR A 255 -10.95 -19.77 21.01
C TYR A 255 -11.30 -21.02 20.19
N ASP A 256 -11.95 -20.81 19.06
CA ASP A 256 -12.23 -21.90 18.13
C ASP A 256 -10.92 -22.47 17.55
N LYS A 257 -10.98 -23.76 17.20
CA LYS A 257 -9.81 -24.53 16.77
C LYS A 257 -9.16 -23.94 15.51
N ASP A 258 -9.95 -23.43 14.58
CA ASP A 258 -9.50 -22.82 13.33
C ASP A 258 -8.62 -21.58 13.56
N LEU A 259 -8.84 -20.82 14.65
CA LEU A 259 -7.99 -19.68 15.02
C LEU A 259 -6.62 -20.09 15.57
N PHE A 260 -6.49 -21.31 16.09
CA PHE A 260 -5.23 -21.91 16.50
C PHE A 260 -4.52 -22.67 15.37
N GLU A 261 -5.15 -22.84 14.22
CA GLU A 261 -4.52 -23.47 13.06
C GLU A 261 -3.67 -22.46 12.26
N PRO A 262 -2.60 -22.93 11.58
CA PRO A 262 -1.78 -22.07 10.73
C PRO A 262 -2.60 -21.59 9.52
N GLN A 263 -2.63 -20.28 9.30
CA GLN A 263 -3.43 -19.62 8.27
C GLN A 263 -2.76 -19.70 6.89
N THR A 264 -2.51 -20.92 6.42
CA THR A 264 -1.81 -21.20 5.15
C THR A 264 -2.62 -20.74 3.93
N GLY A 265 -3.95 -20.92 3.94
CA GLY A 265 -4.83 -20.47 2.86
C GLY A 265 -4.78 -18.95 2.64
N LEU A 266 -4.79 -18.17 3.72
CA LEU A 266 -4.65 -16.71 3.68
C LEU A 266 -3.29 -16.29 3.09
N LEU A 267 -2.19 -16.84 3.61
CA LEU A 267 -0.86 -16.50 3.13
C LEU A 267 -0.65 -16.92 1.66
N ARG A 268 -1.15 -18.10 1.27
CA ARG A 268 -1.08 -18.59 -0.11
C ARG A 268 -1.81 -17.68 -1.08
N TYR A 269 -3.05 -17.29 -0.75
CA TYR A 269 -3.82 -16.34 -1.55
C TYR A 269 -3.06 -15.02 -1.75
N VAL A 270 -2.46 -14.46 -0.70
CA VAL A 270 -1.68 -13.21 -0.80
C VAL A 270 -0.42 -13.41 -1.66
N LEU A 271 0.28 -14.53 -1.49
CA LEU A 271 1.47 -14.85 -2.29
C LEU A 271 1.18 -15.02 -3.78
N GLU A 272 -0.01 -15.48 -4.15
CA GLU A 272 -0.46 -15.60 -5.54
C GLU A 272 -0.69 -14.25 -6.23
N GLN A 273 -0.99 -13.19 -5.46
CA GLN A 273 -1.25 -11.88 -6.03
C GLN A 273 0.04 -11.16 -6.45
N PRO A 274 0.10 -10.54 -7.64
CA PRO A 274 1.19 -9.65 -8.01
C PRO A 274 1.31 -8.46 -7.05
N TYR A 275 2.55 -7.98 -6.89
CA TYR A 275 2.92 -6.88 -5.99
C TYR A 275 2.63 -7.08 -4.49
N SER A 276 2.38 -8.31 -4.04
CA SER A 276 2.11 -8.64 -2.63
C SER A 276 3.32 -8.58 -1.68
N ARG A 277 4.53 -8.30 -2.19
CA ARG A 277 5.81 -8.37 -1.44
C ARG A 277 5.79 -7.60 -0.12
N GLU A 278 5.39 -6.33 -0.17
CA GLU A 278 5.32 -5.48 1.03
C GLU A 278 4.27 -5.97 2.02
N MET A 279 3.12 -6.45 1.51
CA MET A 279 2.04 -6.97 2.35
C MET A 279 2.49 -8.23 3.10
N VAL A 280 3.13 -9.18 2.42
CA VAL A 280 3.67 -10.41 3.05
C VAL A 280 4.71 -10.06 4.11
N CYS A 281 5.64 -9.14 3.81
CA CYS A 281 6.61 -8.68 4.78
C CYS A 281 5.93 -8.07 6.02
N ASN A 282 4.91 -7.24 5.83
CA ASN A 282 4.19 -6.61 6.94
C ASN A 282 3.32 -7.61 7.74
N MET A 283 2.72 -8.62 7.08
CA MET A 283 1.94 -9.67 7.75
C MET A 283 2.80 -10.48 8.70
N LEU A 284 4.03 -10.81 8.29
CA LEU A 284 4.98 -11.64 9.05
C LEU A 284 5.97 -10.81 9.88
N GLY A 285 5.91 -9.48 9.83
CA GLY A 285 6.84 -8.60 10.53
C GLY A 285 8.29 -8.65 10.02
N LEU A 286 8.49 -8.99 8.74
CA LEU A 286 9.80 -9.08 8.07
C LEU A 286 10.31 -7.68 7.66
N ASN A 287 10.60 -6.83 8.65
CA ASN A 287 11.06 -5.47 8.42
C ASN A 287 12.58 -5.35 8.55
N LYS A 288 13.26 -5.05 7.44
CA LYS A 288 14.73 -4.89 7.41
C LYS A 288 15.22 -3.57 8.04
N GLN A 289 14.34 -2.58 8.25
CA GLN A 289 14.72 -1.20 8.58
C GLN A 289 14.90 -0.89 10.08
N THR A 290 14.53 -1.78 11.00
CA THR A 290 14.64 -1.51 12.46
C THR A 290 15.88 -2.10 13.12
N LEU A 291 16.78 -2.76 12.38
CA LEU A 291 17.98 -3.38 12.92
C LEU A 291 19.23 -2.82 12.23
N ASN A 292 19.66 -1.64 12.68
CA ASN A 292 21.04 -1.14 12.52
C ASN A 292 22.06 -1.93 13.39
N ILE A 293 21.72 -3.15 13.82
CA ILE A 293 22.58 -4.00 14.64
C ILE A 293 22.50 -5.41 14.05
N ALA A 294 23.59 -5.82 13.40
CA ALA A 294 23.87 -7.16 12.89
C ALA A 294 22.85 -7.76 11.89
N GLN A 295 23.37 -8.20 10.75
CA GLN A 295 22.71 -9.07 9.78
C GLN A 295 22.31 -10.42 10.43
N GLN A 296 21.23 -10.47 11.21
CA GLN A 296 20.62 -11.75 11.54
C GLN A 296 19.86 -12.24 10.30
N LYS A 297 20.31 -13.38 9.76
CA LYS A 297 19.58 -14.14 8.73
C LYS A 297 18.23 -14.54 9.32
N GLN A 298 17.18 -13.75 9.09
CA GLN A 298 15.83 -14.08 9.55
C GLN A 298 15.20 -15.07 8.57
N ARG A 299 15.66 -16.32 8.64
CA ARG A 299 15.05 -17.43 7.89
C ARG A 299 13.65 -17.69 8.46
N CYS A 300 12.64 -17.66 7.60
CA CYS A 300 11.26 -17.98 7.97
C CYS A 300 10.87 -19.32 7.32
N PRO A 301 10.97 -20.47 8.03
CA PRO A 301 10.71 -21.79 7.46
C PRO A 301 9.27 -21.96 6.97
N VAL A 302 8.31 -21.35 7.65
CA VAL A 302 6.88 -21.43 7.29
C VAL A 302 6.59 -20.71 5.97
N LEU A 303 7.23 -19.55 5.73
CA LEU A 303 7.16 -18.87 4.43
C LEU A 303 7.87 -19.69 3.35
N GLU A 304 9.06 -20.23 3.67
CA GLU A 304 9.83 -21.09 2.78
C GLU A 304 9.01 -22.29 2.30
N GLU A 305 8.30 -22.96 3.22
CA GLU A 305 7.44 -24.09 2.89
C GLU A 305 6.24 -23.67 2.02
N GLN A 306 5.59 -22.53 2.33
CA GLN A 306 4.48 -22.04 1.51
C GLN A 306 4.90 -21.62 0.10
N LEU A 307 6.11 -21.10 -0.07
CA LEU A 307 6.68 -20.83 -1.39
C LEU A 307 6.89 -22.12 -2.18
N VAL A 308 7.36 -23.20 -1.53
CA VAL A 308 7.51 -24.52 -2.16
C VAL A 308 6.14 -25.10 -2.53
N ASP A 309 5.15 -25.02 -1.63
CA ASP A 309 3.78 -25.47 -1.91
C ASP A 309 3.19 -24.76 -3.14
N LEU A 310 3.46 -23.46 -3.26
CA LEU A 310 2.97 -22.66 -4.38
C LEU A 310 3.64 -23.04 -5.71
N VAL A 311 4.91 -23.43 -5.70
CA VAL A 311 5.60 -23.99 -6.88
C VAL A 311 5.02 -25.36 -7.27
N VAL A 312 4.71 -26.21 -6.28
CA VAL A 312 4.05 -27.51 -6.54
C VAL A 312 2.65 -27.29 -7.14
N TYR A 313 1.89 -26.33 -6.61
CA TYR A 313 0.60 -25.95 -7.16
C TYR A 313 0.69 -25.45 -8.61
N ALA A 314 1.71 -24.66 -8.93
CA ALA A 314 1.95 -24.22 -10.31
C ALA A 314 2.28 -25.39 -11.25
N MET A 315 3.02 -26.41 -10.78
CA MET A 315 3.27 -27.65 -11.53
C MET A 315 1.98 -28.44 -11.77
N GLU A 316 1.13 -28.59 -10.76
CA GLU A 316 -0.15 -29.30 -10.85
C GLU A 316 -1.11 -28.61 -11.85
N ARG A 317 -1.15 -27.27 -11.85
CA ARG A 317 -1.91 -26.49 -12.84
C ARG A 317 -1.38 -26.65 -14.26
N SER A 318 -0.05 -26.69 -14.41
CA SER A 318 0.59 -26.87 -15.72
C SER A 318 0.24 -28.23 -16.34
N GLU A 319 -0.01 -29.25 -15.51
CA GLU A 319 -0.40 -30.58 -15.97
C GLU A 319 -1.84 -30.61 -16.55
N THR A 320 -2.75 -29.87 -15.91
CA THR A 320 -4.20 -29.85 -16.17
C THR A 320 -4.63 -28.93 -17.32
N GLU A 321 -3.84 -27.92 -17.69
CA GLU A 321 -4.15 -27.06 -18.82
C GLU A 321 -3.93 -27.79 -20.17
N GLU A 322 -4.98 -27.86 -21.01
CA GLU A 322 -4.99 -28.57 -22.30
C GLU A 322 -4.18 -27.84 -23.41
N HIS A 323 -3.97 -26.52 -23.30
CA HIS A 323 -3.33 -25.68 -24.32
C HIS A 323 -2.06 -24.97 -23.82
N PHE A 324 -1.25 -25.66 -23.00
CA PHE A 324 -0.02 -25.10 -22.41
C PHE A 324 1.00 -24.57 -23.44
N ASP A 325 0.99 -25.12 -24.67
CA ASP A 325 1.95 -24.80 -25.75
C ASP A 325 1.42 -23.80 -26.81
N ALA A 326 0.18 -23.31 -26.69
CA ALA A 326 -0.35 -22.32 -27.64
C ALA A 326 0.07 -20.90 -27.23
N ASP A 327 0.57 -20.11 -28.19
CA ASP A 327 1.16 -18.76 -28.08
C ASP A 327 0.31 -17.64 -27.41
N ILE A 328 -0.75 -17.98 -26.67
CA ILE A 328 -1.57 -17.06 -25.90
C ILE A 328 -1.30 -17.34 -24.42
N GLY A 329 -0.42 -16.53 -23.82
CA GLY A 329 0.04 -16.67 -22.43
C GLY A 329 -1.07 -17.01 -21.44
N GLY A 330 -1.19 -18.30 -21.15
CA GLY A 330 -2.18 -18.85 -20.25
C GLY A 330 -1.97 -18.39 -18.80
N THR A 331 -2.99 -18.58 -17.97
CA THR A 331 -2.93 -18.26 -16.54
C THR A 331 -1.74 -18.90 -15.83
N SER A 332 -1.32 -20.09 -16.25
CA SER A 332 -0.17 -20.79 -15.67
C SER A 332 1.17 -20.12 -16.02
N GLN A 333 1.36 -19.60 -17.23
CA GLN A 333 2.60 -18.90 -17.60
C GLN A 333 2.77 -17.60 -16.78
N LEU A 334 1.68 -16.86 -16.58
CA LEU A 334 1.69 -15.63 -15.78
C LEU A 334 1.95 -15.94 -14.30
N LEU A 335 1.43 -17.06 -13.78
CA LEU A 335 1.76 -17.55 -12.44
C LEU A 335 3.25 -17.86 -12.33
N TRP A 336 3.84 -18.58 -13.31
CA TRP A 336 5.28 -18.86 -13.32
C TRP A 336 6.14 -17.60 -13.36
N GLN A 337 5.76 -16.60 -14.15
CA GLN A 337 6.45 -15.30 -14.19
C GLN A 337 6.37 -14.56 -12.85
N HIS A 338 5.17 -14.53 -12.25
CA HIS A 338 4.97 -13.94 -10.93
C HIS A 338 5.83 -14.63 -9.87
N LEU A 339 5.77 -15.98 -9.80
CA LEU A 339 6.58 -16.78 -8.88
C LEU A 339 8.06 -16.53 -9.05
N SER A 340 8.53 -16.46 -10.30
CA SER A 340 9.93 -16.12 -10.59
C SER A 340 10.34 -14.83 -9.89
N SER A 341 9.58 -13.75 -10.08
CA SER A 341 9.87 -12.45 -9.48
C SER A 341 9.79 -12.46 -7.94
N GLN A 342 8.81 -13.20 -7.40
CA GLN A 342 8.50 -13.23 -5.97
C GLN A 342 9.54 -14.02 -5.17
N LEU A 343 9.95 -15.18 -5.69
CA LEU A 343 10.95 -16.04 -5.05
C LEU A 343 12.31 -15.35 -5.01
N ILE A 344 12.70 -14.65 -6.08
CA ILE A 344 13.96 -13.89 -6.13
C ILE A 344 14.02 -12.89 -4.99
N PHE A 345 12.94 -12.16 -4.72
CA PHE A 345 12.90 -11.20 -3.63
C PHE A 345 13.13 -11.87 -2.27
N PHE A 346 12.36 -12.90 -1.91
CA PHE A 346 12.47 -13.50 -0.58
C PHE A 346 13.82 -14.20 -0.34
N VAL A 347 14.42 -14.79 -1.38
CA VAL A 347 15.73 -15.43 -1.26
C VAL A 347 16.86 -14.39 -1.25
N LEU A 348 16.81 -13.37 -2.12
CA LEU A 348 17.82 -12.29 -2.17
C LEU A 348 17.89 -11.51 -0.86
N PHE A 349 16.75 -11.30 -0.21
CA PHE A 349 16.67 -10.63 1.09
C PHE A 349 16.92 -11.56 2.30
N GLN A 350 17.26 -12.84 2.05
CA GLN A 350 17.58 -13.87 3.05
C GLN A 350 16.41 -14.27 3.97
N PHE A 351 15.16 -14.09 3.52
CA PHE A 351 13.97 -14.56 4.23
C PHE A 351 13.71 -16.06 3.99
N ALA A 352 14.10 -16.57 2.82
CA ALA A 352 14.01 -17.98 2.44
C ALA A 352 15.38 -18.54 2.02
N SER A 353 15.63 -19.82 2.28
CA SER A 353 16.89 -20.49 1.92
C SER A 353 16.75 -21.33 0.65
N PHE A 354 17.48 -20.95 -0.41
CA PHE A 354 17.47 -21.67 -1.69
C PHE A 354 17.79 -23.18 -1.59
N PRO A 355 18.90 -23.63 -0.95
CA PRO A 355 19.22 -25.07 -0.90
C PRO A 355 18.12 -25.88 -0.21
N HIS A 356 17.55 -25.34 0.87
CA HIS A 356 16.50 -26.01 1.62
C HIS A 356 15.17 -26.05 0.86
N MET A 357 14.81 -24.95 0.16
CA MET A 357 13.66 -24.94 -0.75
C MET A 357 13.77 -26.02 -1.81
N VAL A 358 14.95 -26.15 -2.46
CA VAL A 358 15.16 -27.14 -3.52
C VAL A 358 15.07 -28.57 -2.98
N LEU A 359 15.62 -28.84 -1.80
CA LEU A 359 15.51 -30.16 -1.15
C LEU A 359 14.07 -30.48 -0.75
N SER A 360 13.34 -29.53 -0.18
CA SER A 360 11.92 -29.67 0.16
C SER A 360 11.06 -29.88 -1.08
N LEU A 361 11.33 -29.13 -2.16
CA LEU A 361 10.66 -29.28 -3.43
C LEU A 361 10.92 -30.66 -4.05
N HIS A 362 12.15 -31.16 -4.01
CA HIS A 362 12.47 -32.51 -4.45
C HIS A 362 11.66 -33.55 -3.66
N GLN A 363 11.55 -33.42 -2.33
CA GLN A 363 10.73 -34.33 -1.52
C GLN A 363 9.25 -34.27 -1.89
N LYS A 364 8.69 -33.08 -2.13
CA LYS A 364 7.27 -32.93 -2.50
C LYS A 364 6.96 -33.39 -3.93
N LEU A 365 7.91 -33.27 -4.87
CA LEU A 365 7.76 -33.71 -6.26
C LEU A 365 8.04 -35.20 -6.46
N ALA A 366 8.86 -35.81 -5.62
CA ALA A 366 9.22 -37.23 -5.73
C ALA A 366 7.95 -38.12 -5.70
N GLY A 367 7.72 -38.87 -6.78
CA GLY A 367 6.57 -39.77 -6.90
C GLY A 367 5.25 -39.13 -7.38
N ARG A 368 5.20 -37.82 -7.65
CA ARG A 368 3.96 -37.16 -8.16
C ARG A 368 3.79 -37.17 -9.69
N GLY A 369 4.84 -37.45 -10.46
CA GLY A 369 4.75 -37.59 -11.91
C GLY A 369 4.41 -36.30 -12.69
N LEU A 370 4.68 -35.11 -12.14
CA LEU A 370 4.41 -33.81 -12.78
C LEU A 370 5.56 -33.43 -13.73
N ILE A 371 5.30 -33.34 -15.03
CA ILE A 371 6.37 -33.22 -16.05
C ILE A 371 6.23 -31.95 -16.91
N LYS A 372 5.00 -31.50 -17.22
CA LYS A 372 4.80 -30.40 -18.19
C LYS A 372 5.45 -29.08 -17.76
N GLY A 373 5.36 -28.71 -16.49
CA GLY A 373 5.90 -27.45 -15.96
C GLY A 373 7.42 -27.40 -15.75
N ARG A 374 8.18 -28.43 -16.14
CA ARG A 374 9.61 -28.57 -15.79
C ARG A 374 10.49 -27.42 -16.25
N ASP A 375 10.28 -26.94 -17.47
CA ASP A 375 11.15 -25.94 -18.08
C ASP A 375 10.92 -24.58 -17.40
N HIS A 376 9.68 -24.28 -17.02
CA HIS A 376 9.34 -23.12 -16.21
C HIS A 376 9.91 -23.20 -14.79
N LEU A 377 9.89 -24.38 -14.17
CA LEU A 377 10.54 -24.58 -12.88
C LEU A 377 12.06 -24.34 -12.98
N MET A 378 12.72 -24.91 -13.99
CA MET A 378 14.15 -24.68 -14.22
C MET A 378 14.44 -23.21 -14.53
N TRP A 379 13.55 -22.53 -15.26
CA TRP A 379 13.64 -21.10 -15.52
C TRP A 379 13.59 -20.26 -14.22
N VAL A 380 12.68 -20.60 -13.30
CA VAL A 380 12.58 -19.94 -11.98
C VAL A 380 13.86 -20.15 -11.17
N LEU A 381 14.36 -21.39 -11.11
CA LEU A 381 15.61 -21.70 -10.39
C LEU A 381 16.82 -21.00 -11.03
N LEU A 382 16.87 -20.94 -12.37
CA LEU A 382 17.93 -20.27 -13.12
C LEU A 382 18.03 -18.80 -12.78
N GLN A 383 16.92 -18.10 -12.54
CA GLN A 383 16.95 -16.69 -12.15
C GLN A 383 17.79 -16.47 -10.89
N PHE A 384 17.61 -17.34 -9.89
CA PHE A 384 18.38 -17.25 -8.65
C PHE A 384 19.84 -17.64 -8.85
N ILE A 385 20.10 -18.75 -9.55
CA ILE A 385 21.47 -19.24 -9.80
C ILE A 385 22.27 -18.18 -10.56
N SER A 386 21.76 -17.70 -11.71
CA SER A 386 22.43 -16.71 -12.55
C SER A 386 22.72 -15.40 -11.79
N GLY A 387 21.81 -14.97 -10.92
CA GLY A 387 21.94 -13.72 -10.16
C GLY A 387 22.82 -13.77 -8.90
N SER A 388 22.99 -14.94 -8.29
CA SER A 388 23.61 -15.05 -6.95
C SER A 388 24.83 -15.98 -6.87
N ILE A 389 25.10 -16.80 -7.90
CA ILE A 389 26.22 -17.76 -7.90
C ILE A 389 27.59 -17.11 -7.72
N GLN A 390 27.77 -15.85 -8.12
CA GLN A 390 29.04 -15.13 -7.93
C GLN A 390 29.30 -14.72 -6.47
N LYS A 391 28.26 -14.60 -5.63
CA LYS A 391 28.38 -14.11 -4.25
C LYS A 391 28.18 -15.22 -3.21
N ASN A 392 27.46 -16.28 -3.55
CA ASN A 392 27.10 -17.37 -2.65
C ASN A 392 28.02 -18.59 -2.86
N ALA A 393 28.07 -19.49 -1.87
CA ALA A 393 28.88 -20.68 -1.96
C ALA A 393 28.30 -21.67 -2.99
N LEU A 394 29.17 -22.34 -3.76
CA LEU A 394 28.76 -23.34 -4.76
C LEU A 394 27.88 -24.45 -4.14
N ALA A 395 28.17 -24.83 -2.90
CA ALA A 395 27.45 -25.88 -2.16
C ALA A 395 25.94 -25.59 -2.03
N ASP A 396 25.53 -24.32 -1.99
CA ASP A 396 24.13 -23.91 -1.87
C ASP A 396 23.30 -24.24 -3.13
N PHE A 397 23.96 -24.47 -4.27
CA PHE A 397 23.30 -24.73 -5.56
C PHE A 397 23.34 -26.21 -5.98
N LEU A 398 24.20 -27.02 -5.36
CA LEU A 398 24.31 -28.46 -5.65
C LEU A 398 22.98 -29.25 -5.53
N PRO A 399 22.05 -28.93 -4.60
CA PRO A 399 20.76 -29.61 -4.52
C PRO A 399 19.94 -29.59 -5.82
N VAL A 400 20.17 -28.61 -6.71
CA VAL A 400 19.49 -28.51 -8.01
C VAL A 400 19.79 -29.73 -8.89
N MET A 401 20.98 -30.34 -8.76
CA MET A 401 21.32 -31.56 -9.51
C MET A 401 20.37 -32.71 -9.20
N LYS A 402 20.00 -32.90 -7.92
CA LYS A 402 19.04 -33.94 -7.51
C LYS A 402 17.67 -33.73 -8.14
N LEU A 403 17.24 -32.46 -8.20
CA LEU A 403 15.95 -32.08 -8.77
C LEU A 403 15.96 -32.21 -10.30
N PHE A 404 17.08 -31.90 -10.95
CA PHE A 404 17.31 -32.12 -12.37
C PHE A 404 17.21 -33.61 -12.73
N ASP A 405 17.88 -34.48 -11.96
CA ASP A 405 17.79 -35.93 -12.13
C ASP A 405 16.33 -36.40 -11.99
N LEU A 406 15.62 -35.98 -10.94
CA LEU A 406 14.24 -36.38 -10.72
C LEU A 406 13.31 -36.04 -11.90
N ILE A 407 13.40 -34.81 -12.41
CA ILE A 407 12.44 -34.30 -13.42
C ILE A 407 12.75 -34.80 -14.84
N LEU A 408 14.02 -35.08 -15.15
CA LEU A 408 14.39 -35.60 -16.47
C LEU A 408 14.21 -37.11 -16.62
N PHE A 409 14.37 -37.88 -15.54
CA PHE A 409 14.21 -39.34 -15.57
C PHE A 409 12.76 -39.79 -15.85
N PHE A 410 11.75 -38.96 -15.56
CA PHE A 410 10.33 -39.29 -15.83
C PHE A 410 9.94 -39.27 -17.33
N THR A 411 10.76 -38.70 -18.22
CA THR A 411 10.46 -38.62 -19.67
C THR A 411 10.69 -39.93 -20.44
N PHE A 412 11.42 -40.90 -19.87
CA PHE A 412 11.70 -42.18 -20.51
C PHE A 412 11.35 -43.32 -19.55
N PRO A 413 10.19 -43.97 -19.70
CA PRO A 413 9.90 -45.13 -18.88
C PRO A 413 10.75 -46.32 -19.37
N VAL A 414 11.31 -47.04 -18.40
CA VAL A 414 11.90 -48.38 -18.49
C VAL A 414 13.40 -48.49 -18.85
N TYR A 415 14.11 -49.12 -17.91
CA TYR A 415 15.50 -49.59 -17.91
C TYR A 415 16.10 -49.98 -19.28
N THR A 416 17.21 -49.35 -19.67
CA THR A 416 18.43 -50.00 -20.21
C THR A 416 19.62 -49.02 -20.32
N LYS A 417 20.83 -49.50 -20.04
CA LYS A 417 22.13 -48.76 -20.05
C LYS A 417 22.49 -48.02 -21.36
N ARG A 418 21.74 -48.19 -22.46
CA ARG A 418 22.03 -47.60 -23.78
C ARG A 418 21.61 -46.14 -23.94
N GLN A 419 20.79 -45.57 -23.05
CA GLN A 419 20.28 -44.19 -23.20
C GLN A 419 20.97 -43.10 -22.34
N LEU A 420 21.88 -43.45 -21.41
CA LEU A 420 22.75 -42.45 -20.76
C LEU A 420 23.62 -41.70 -21.80
N GLN A 421 23.92 -42.33 -22.93
CA GLN A 421 24.62 -41.71 -24.05
C GLN A 421 23.76 -40.70 -24.83
N THR A 422 22.45 -40.90 -24.97
CA THR A 422 21.52 -39.95 -25.61
C THR A 422 21.18 -38.77 -24.71
N PHE A 423 21.21 -38.94 -23.39
CA PHE A 423 21.02 -37.87 -22.40
C PHE A 423 22.18 -36.87 -22.34
N ALA A 424 23.42 -37.37 -22.25
CA ALA A 424 24.61 -36.55 -22.46
C ALA A 424 24.60 -35.92 -23.86
N HIS A 425 23.97 -36.55 -24.86
CA HIS A 425 23.86 -36.03 -26.22
C HIS A 425 22.95 -34.80 -26.33
N PHE A 426 21.76 -34.75 -25.72
CA PHE A 426 20.86 -33.59 -25.80
C PHE A 426 21.43 -32.34 -25.11
N HIS A 427 21.92 -32.49 -23.86
CA HIS A 427 22.58 -31.37 -23.17
C HIS A 427 23.86 -30.92 -23.92
N ARG A 428 24.61 -31.88 -24.48
CA ARG A 428 25.76 -31.57 -25.35
C ARG A 428 25.32 -30.93 -26.68
N LEU A 429 24.10 -31.15 -27.15
CA LEU A 429 23.53 -30.49 -28.32
C LEU A 429 23.19 -29.02 -28.00
N CYS A 430 22.51 -28.77 -26.89
CA CYS A 430 22.23 -27.41 -26.40
C CYS A 430 23.54 -26.62 -26.13
N LEU A 431 24.51 -27.25 -25.47
CA LEU A 431 25.81 -26.65 -25.20
C LEU A 431 26.60 -26.39 -26.49
N ARG A 432 26.58 -27.33 -27.45
CA ARG A 432 27.16 -27.12 -28.79
C ARG A 432 26.49 -25.98 -29.53
N PHE A 433 25.16 -25.88 -29.49
CA PHE A 433 24.41 -24.80 -30.11
C PHE A 433 24.79 -23.43 -29.53
N LEU A 434 24.91 -23.32 -28.20
CA LEU A 434 25.37 -22.10 -27.53
C LEU A 434 26.81 -21.75 -27.90
N GLN A 435 27.73 -22.71 -27.89
CA GLN A 435 29.12 -22.49 -28.26
C GLN A 435 29.30 -22.13 -29.75
N GLN A 436 28.55 -22.75 -30.64
CA GLN A 436 28.54 -22.41 -32.07
C GLN A 436 27.96 -21.02 -32.31
N SER A 437 26.89 -20.67 -31.60
CA SER A 437 26.26 -19.35 -31.67
C SER A 437 27.18 -18.24 -31.14
N LEU A 438 27.93 -18.50 -30.05
CA LEU A 438 28.88 -17.55 -29.48
C LEU A 438 30.07 -17.25 -30.41
N ARG A 439 30.47 -18.21 -31.25
CA ARG A 439 31.55 -18.04 -32.23
C ARG A 439 31.13 -17.20 -33.44
N ASN A 440 29.83 -16.93 -33.61
CA ASN A 440 29.34 -16.12 -34.70
C ASN A 440 29.60 -14.63 -34.42
N LYS A 441 30.32 -13.95 -35.33
CA LYS A 441 30.74 -12.55 -35.17
C LYS A 441 29.60 -11.55 -35.40
N SER A 442 28.51 -11.95 -36.06
CA SER A 442 27.34 -11.11 -36.32
C SER A 442 26.06 -11.80 -35.86
N LEU A 443 25.58 -11.44 -34.67
CA LEU A 443 24.31 -11.90 -34.11
C LEU A 443 23.20 -10.92 -34.54
N GLY A 444 22.12 -11.44 -35.13
CA GLY A 444 20.92 -10.66 -35.45
C GLY A 444 19.94 -10.58 -34.27
N MET A 445 18.95 -9.70 -34.39
CA MET A 445 17.86 -9.51 -33.41
C MET A 445 16.54 -10.20 -33.82
N SER A 446 16.57 -11.01 -34.88
CA SER A 446 15.39 -11.69 -35.44
C SER A 446 14.96 -12.92 -34.65
N ASP A 447 15.84 -13.48 -33.82
CA ASP A 447 15.60 -14.69 -33.03
C ASP A 447 16.01 -14.48 -31.55
N TYR A 448 15.65 -15.42 -30.67
CA TYR A 448 16.03 -15.40 -29.25
C TYR A 448 17.45 -15.91 -28.97
N LYS A 449 18.28 -16.12 -30.01
CA LYS A 449 19.64 -16.64 -29.84
C LYS A 449 20.49 -15.73 -28.95
N ILE A 450 20.31 -14.42 -29.08
CA ILE A 450 21.01 -13.44 -28.26
C ILE A 450 20.60 -13.53 -26.78
N ALA A 451 19.31 -13.72 -26.50
CA ALA A 451 18.82 -13.90 -25.15
C ALA A 451 19.36 -15.19 -24.52
N LEU A 452 19.40 -16.30 -25.28
CA LEU A 452 19.99 -17.56 -24.83
C LEU A 452 21.47 -17.40 -24.45
N LEU A 453 22.26 -16.67 -25.26
CA LEU A 453 23.66 -16.39 -24.97
C LEU A 453 23.82 -15.49 -23.73
N CYS A 454 23.00 -14.44 -23.60
CA CYS A 454 22.98 -13.58 -22.42
C CYS A 454 22.65 -14.37 -21.15
N ASN A 455 21.67 -15.28 -21.21
CA ASN A 455 21.22 -16.06 -20.06
C ASN A 455 22.26 -17.11 -19.64
N ALA A 456 22.88 -17.80 -20.60
CA ALA A 456 23.82 -18.88 -20.34
C ALA A 456 25.20 -18.37 -19.87
N TYR A 457 25.69 -17.27 -20.45
CA TYR A 457 27.05 -16.77 -20.22
C TYR A 457 27.10 -15.52 -19.32
N SER A 458 26.02 -15.16 -18.63
CA SER A 458 25.90 -13.91 -17.85
C SER A 458 26.99 -13.69 -16.81
N THR A 459 27.55 -14.77 -16.25
CA THR A 459 28.55 -14.74 -15.18
C THR A 459 29.98 -14.87 -15.68
N ASN A 460 30.18 -15.09 -16.98
CA ASN A 460 31.50 -15.18 -17.61
C ASN A 460 31.84 -13.84 -18.27
N SER A 461 32.81 -13.11 -17.71
CA SER A 461 33.20 -11.77 -18.17
C SER A 461 33.54 -11.70 -19.65
N ASP A 462 34.25 -12.71 -20.16
CA ASP A 462 34.82 -12.68 -21.51
C ASP A 462 33.76 -13.01 -22.55
N CYS A 463 32.95 -14.03 -22.27
CA CYS A 463 31.88 -14.49 -23.16
C CYS A 463 30.63 -13.60 -23.14
N PHE A 464 30.40 -12.85 -22.05
CA PHE A 464 29.19 -12.01 -21.90
C PHE A 464 29.27 -10.69 -22.64
N SER A 465 30.48 -10.15 -22.82
CA SER A 465 30.72 -8.86 -23.48
C SER A 465 30.13 -8.80 -24.89
N LEU A 466 30.24 -9.88 -25.66
CA LEU A 466 29.75 -9.98 -27.04
C LEU A 466 28.21 -9.88 -27.13
N PRO A 467 27.41 -10.78 -26.52
CA PRO A 467 25.95 -10.71 -26.64
C PRO A 467 25.36 -9.47 -25.96
N MET A 468 25.90 -9.04 -24.82
CA MET A 468 25.43 -7.82 -24.15
C MET A 468 25.78 -6.56 -24.97
N GLY A 469 26.96 -6.51 -25.57
CA GLY A 469 27.38 -5.42 -26.45
C GLY A 469 26.42 -5.24 -27.63
N VAL A 470 26.02 -6.33 -28.30
CA VAL A 470 25.07 -6.26 -29.42
C VAL A 470 23.71 -5.72 -28.99
N LEU A 471 23.17 -6.15 -27.83
CA LEU A 471 21.91 -5.62 -27.29
C LEU A 471 21.99 -4.12 -27.00
N VAL A 472 23.09 -3.67 -26.39
CA VAL A 472 23.28 -2.26 -26.01
C VAL A 472 23.49 -1.38 -27.25
N GLU A 473 24.30 -1.80 -28.21
CA GLU A 473 24.54 -1.03 -29.44
C GLU A 473 23.28 -0.93 -30.32
N THR A 474 22.42 -1.96 -30.30
CA THR A 474 21.14 -1.94 -31.03
C THR A 474 20.25 -0.78 -30.57
N ILE A 475 20.18 -0.51 -29.27
CA ILE A 475 19.35 0.57 -28.71
C ILE A 475 20.07 1.92 -28.64
N TYR A 476 21.41 1.93 -28.57
CA TYR A 476 22.20 3.17 -28.53
C TYR A 476 22.36 3.80 -29.92
N GLY A 477 22.45 2.95 -30.95
CA GLY A 477 22.65 3.34 -32.34
C GLY A 477 24.12 3.57 -32.71
N ASN A 478 24.48 3.22 -33.95
CA ASN A 478 25.80 3.56 -34.51
C ASN A 478 25.89 5.08 -34.68
N GLY A 479 26.92 5.70 -34.11
CA GLY A 479 27.09 7.17 -34.01
C GLY A 479 27.14 7.97 -35.33
N SER A 480 26.92 7.34 -36.48
CA SER A 480 26.84 7.97 -37.80
C SER A 480 25.44 8.47 -38.16
N MET A 481 24.37 7.81 -37.69
CA MET A 481 22.99 8.19 -38.00
C MET A 481 22.36 9.00 -36.86
N ARG A 482 21.79 10.16 -37.20
CA ARG A 482 21.09 11.05 -36.29
C ARG A 482 19.69 11.32 -36.79
N ILE A 483 18.77 11.55 -35.87
CA ILE A 483 17.36 11.85 -36.14
C ILE A 483 16.97 13.16 -35.47
N ASN A 484 16.03 13.87 -36.08
CA ASN A 484 15.51 15.12 -35.54
C ASN A 484 14.46 14.82 -34.47
N LEU A 485 14.50 15.56 -33.37
CA LEU A 485 13.44 15.58 -32.36
C LEU A 485 12.52 16.79 -32.56
N PRO A 486 11.34 16.85 -31.90
CA PRO A 486 10.47 18.01 -31.98
C PRO A 486 11.15 19.32 -31.57
N GLY A 487 10.76 20.42 -32.22
CA GLY A 487 11.35 21.74 -32.03
C GLY A 487 12.53 22.03 -32.97
N THR A 488 13.27 23.10 -32.68
CA THR A 488 14.42 23.55 -33.49
C THR A 488 15.74 23.08 -32.86
N SER A 489 16.69 22.69 -33.71
CA SER A 489 18.09 22.40 -33.30
C SER A 489 18.29 21.29 -32.25
N CYS A 490 17.39 20.29 -32.18
CA CYS A 490 17.52 19.13 -31.31
C CYS A 490 17.70 17.84 -32.12
N MET A 491 18.81 17.13 -31.91
CA MET A 491 19.18 15.90 -32.61
C MET A 491 19.42 14.76 -31.63
N ALA A 492 18.91 13.57 -31.93
CA ALA A 492 19.15 12.33 -31.19
C ALA A 492 19.93 11.29 -32.02
N SER A 493 20.46 10.27 -31.35
CA SER A 493 20.98 9.07 -32.02
C SER A 493 19.88 8.32 -32.78
N GLY A 494 20.23 7.71 -33.92
CA GLY A 494 19.25 7.22 -34.89
C GLY A 494 18.47 5.94 -34.56
N SER A 495 18.70 5.28 -33.41
CA SER A 495 17.96 4.06 -33.07
C SER A 495 16.57 4.37 -32.47
N VAL A 496 15.52 3.91 -33.15
CA VAL A 496 14.11 4.19 -32.79
C VAL A 496 13.34 2.97 -32.27
N THR A 497 13.76 1.75 -32.62
CA THR A 497 13.07 0.51 -32.24
C THR A 497 13.55 0.02 -30.87
N PRO A 498 12.72 0.06 -29.81
CA PRO A 498 13.09 -0.44 -28.48
C PRO A 498 13.14 -1.97 -28.42
N LEU A 499 13.76 -2.52 -27.38
CA LEU A 499 13.69 -3.97 -27.13
C LEU A 499 12.24 -4.38 -26.77
N PRO A 500 11.65 -5.36 -27.47
CA PRO A 500 10.30 -5.86 -27.17
C PRO A 500 10.16 -6.46 -25.76
N MET A 501 8.97 -6.39 -25.17
CA MET A 501 8.70 -6.93 -23.82
C MET A 501 8.93 -8.44 -23.73
N ASN A 502 8.51 -9.21 -24.73
CA ASN A 502 8.74 -10.66 -24.78
C ASN A 502 10.24 -11.02 -24.77
N LEU A 503 11.10 -10.21 -25.41
CA LEU A 503 12.55 -10.37 -25.36
C LEU A 503 13.10 -10.05 -23.97
N LEU A 504 12.66 -8.97 -23.34
CA LEU A 504 13.06 -8.61 -21.98
C LEU A 504 12.58 -9.64 -20.95
N ASP A 505 11.39 -10.20 -21.12
CA ASP A 505 10.85 -11.27 -20.27
C ASP A 505 11.64 -12.59 -20.43
N SER A 506 12.22 -12.81 -21.60
CA SER A 506 13.09 -13.95 -21.90
C SER A 506 14.53 -13.79 -21.40
N LEU A 507 14.91 -12.64 -20.83
CA LEU A 507 16.22 -12.43 -20.21
C LEU A 507 16.19 -12.80 -18.72
N THR A 508 17.29 -13.35 -18.22
CA THR A 508 17.44 -13.57 -16.78
C THR A 508 17.58 -12.24 -16.03
N VAL A 509 17.24 -12.23 -14.74
CA VAL A 509 17.38 -11.06 -13.87
C VAL A 509 18.82 -10.52 -13.89
N HIS A 510 19.83 -11.39 -13.88
CA HIS A 510 21.23 -10.95 -13.98
C HIS A 510 21.52 -10.26 -15.32
N ALA A 511 21.06 -10.82 -16.44
CA ALA A 511 21.23 -10.19 -17.75
C ALA A 511 20.52 -8.82 -17.81
N LYS A 512 19.31 -8.71 -17.25
CA LYS A 512 18.59 -7.43 -17.13
C LYS A 512 19.33 -6.42 -16.24
N MET A 513 19.88 -6.85 -15.11
CA MET A 513 20.67 -6.00 -14.21
C MET A 513 21.89 -5.42 -14.91
N SER A 514 22.62 -6.26 -15.65
CA SER A 514 23.76 -5.81 -16.47
C SER A 514 23.32 -4.84 -17.56
N LEU A 515 22.20 -5.10 -18.25
CA LEU A 515 21.66 -4.20 -19.27
C LEU A 515 21.27 -2.83 -18.69
N ILE A 516 20.55 -2.79 -17.56
CA ILE A 516 20.24 -1.55 -16.82
C ILE A 516 21.53 -0.81 -16.47
N HIS A 517 22.51 -1.51 -15.92
CA HIS A 517 23.76 -0.90 -15.47
C HIS A 517 24.55 -0.32 -16.65
N SER A 518 24.63 -1.03 -17.78
CA SER A 518 25.25 -0.55 -19.01
C SER A 518 24.55 0.70 -19.55
N ILE A 519 23.22 0.72 -19.59
CA ILE A 519 22.44 1.88 -20.03
C ILE A 519 22.71 3.09 -19.11
N ALA A 520 22.56 2.92 -17.79
CA ALA A 520 22.77 3.99 -16.81
C ALA A 520 24.20 4.56 -16.87
N THR A 521 25.21 3.69 -17.02
CA THR A 521 26.61 4.10 -17.16
C THR A 521 26.84 4.92 -18.43
N ARG A 522 26.21 4.55 -19.54
CA ARG A 522 26.28 5.32 -20.80
C ARG A 522 25.59 6.68 -20.69
N VAL A 523 24.44 6.74 -20.02
CA VAL A 523 23.73 8.01 -19.75
C VAL A 523 24.60 8.94 -18.89
N ILE A 524 25.21 8.43 -17.82
CA ILE A 524 26.13 9.20 -16.96
C ILE A 524 27.35 9.67 -17.77
N LYS A 525 27.94 8.80 -18.59
CA LYS A 525 29.07 9.16 -19.46
C LYS A 525 28.70 10.29 -20.43
N LEU A 526 27.52 10.24 -21.04
CA LEU A 526 27.03 11.28 -21.94
C LEU A 526 26.78 12.61 -21.20
N ALA A 527 26.25 12.53 -19.99
CA ALA A 527 26.03 13.70 -19.12
C ALA A 527 27.35 14.41 -18.78
N HIS A 528 28.40 13.65 -18.42
CA HIS A 528 29.73 14.21 -18.17
C HIS A 528 30.43 14.74 -19.43
N ALA A 529 30.15 14.16 -20.60
CA ALA A 529 30.71 14.61 -21.87
C ALA A 529 30.13 15.95 -22.35
N LYS A 530 29.09 16.49 -21.69
CA LYS A 530 28.41 17.75 -22.07
C LYS A 530 28.00 17.80 -23.54
N SER A 531 27.61 16.66 -24.10
CA SER A 531 27.16 16.58 -25.49
C SER A 531 25.80 17.25 -25.67
N SER A 532 25.63 17.94 -26.80
CA SER A 532 24.34 18.48 -27.24
C SER A 532 23.44 17.45 -27.92
N ILE A 533 23.96 16.24 -28.19
CA ILE A 533 23.22 15.15 -28.82
C ILE A 533 22.39 14.43 -27.77
N ALA A 534 21.09 14.28 -28.04
CA ALA A 534 20.16 13.57 -27.18
C ALA A 534 20.31 12.04 -27.27
N LEU A 535 19.83 11.35 -26.25
CA LEU A 535 19.78 9.89 -26.20
C LEU A 535 18.94 9.31 -27.36
N ALA A 536 19.18 8.05 -27.74
CA ALA A 536 18.34 7.37 -28.71
C ALA A 536 16.92 7.15 -28.14
N PRO A 537 15.83 7.37 -28.91
CA PRO A 537 14.48 7.05 -28.46
C PRO A 537 14.32 5.58 -28.01
N ALA A 538 14.95 4.65 -28.73
CA ALA A 538 14.96 3.23 -28.38
C ALA A 538 15.57 2.96 -27.00
N LEU A 539 16.64 3.69 -26.63
CA LEU A 539 17.32 3.55 -25.34
C LEU A 539 16.43 3.99 -24.20
N VAL A 540 15.79 5.16 -24.31
CA VAL A 540 14.93 5.71 -23.25
C VAL A 540 13.68 4.84 -23.06
N GLU A 541 13.05 4.40 -24.16
CA GLU A 541 11.90 3.50 -24.10
C GLU A 541 12.29 2.13 -23.51
N THR A 542 13.41 1.53 -23.94
CA THR A 542 13.90 0.26 -23.39
C THR A 542 14.24 0.39 -21.90
N TYR A 543 14.87 1.50 -21.49
CA TYR A 543 15.17 1.76 -20.09
C TYR A 543 13.90 1.86 -19.25
N SER A 544 12.86 2.53 -19.75
CA SER A 544 11.57 2.61 -19.07
C SER A 544 10.92 1.24 -18.87
N ARG A 545 10.98 0.35 -19.88
CA ARG A 545 10.48 -1.03 -19.80
C ARG A 545 11.24 -1.86 -18.77
N LEU A 546 12.56 -1.66 -18.66
CA LEU A 546 13.38 -2.32 -17.64
C LEU A 546 13.05 -1.84 -16.22
N LEU A 547 12.65 -0.58 -16.02
CA LEU A 547 12.27 -0.06 -14.70
C LEU A 547 10.98 -0.67 -14.14
N VAL A 548 10.20 -1.39 -14.94
CA VAL A 548 8.96 -2.06 -14.53
C VAL A 548 9.21 -3.30 -13.66
N TYR A 549 10.36 -3.96 -13.83
CA TYR A 549 10.70 -5.17 -13.09
C TYR A 549 11.09 -4.84 -11.64
N MET A 550 10.24 -5.21 -10.68
CA MET A 550 10.46 -4.91 -9.26
C MET A 550 11.57 -5.78 -8.66
N GLU A 551 11.91 -6.92 -9.24
CA GLU A 551 13.05 -7.75 -8.80
C GLU A 551 14.41 -7.08 -9.01
N ILE A 552 14.50 -6.06 -9.88
CA ILE A 552 15.71 -5.24 -10.10
C ILE A 552 15.58 -3.84 -9.49
N GLU A 553 14.65 -3.62 -8.56
CA GLU A 553 14.37 -2.33 -7.91
C GLU A 553 15.62 -1.60 -7.42
N SER A 554 16.59 -2.33 -6.85
CA SER A 554 17.82 -1.75 -6.28
C SER A 554 18.69 -1.00 -7.31
N LEU A 555 18.84 -1.54 -8.53
CA LEU A 555 19.62 -0.89 -9.60
C LEU A 555 18.71 -0.12 -10.58
N GLY A 556 17.42 -0.48 -10.63
CA GLY A 556 16.39 0.16 -11.43
C GLY A 556 15.87 1.44 -10.76
N ILE A 557 14.66 1.39 -10.18
CA ILE A 557 13.95 2.57 -9.67
C ILE A 557 14.72 3.29 -8.57
N LYS A 558 15.29 2.55 -7.60
CA LYS A 558 16.07 3.17 -6.52
C LYS A 558 17.34 3.84 -7.04
N GLY A 559 18.06 3.16 -7.94
CA GLY A 559 19.24 3.71 -8.61
C GLY A 559 18.90 4.93 -9.47
N PHE A 560 17.77 4.90 -10.18
CA PHE A 560 17.26 5.99 -11.00
C PHE A 560 17.06 7.28 -10.17
N ILE A 561 16.35 7.20 -9.04
CA ILE A 561 16.01 8.36 -8.21
C ILE A 561 17.19 8.80 -7.34
N SER A 562 17.90 7.86 -6.72
CA SER A 562 18.94 8.20 -5.74
C SER A 562 20.34 8.43 -6.33
N GLN A 563 20.63 7.93 -7.55
CA GLN A 563 21.97 8.00 -8.14
C GLN A 563 21.97 8.69 -9.51
N LEU A 564 21.18 8.19 -10.47
CA LEU A 564 21.20 8.68 -11.84
C LEU A 564 20.70 10.14 -11.92
N LEU A 565 19.52 10.42 -11.37
CA LEU A 565 18.93 11.75 -11.41
C LEU A 565 19.81 12.82 -10.72
N PRO A 566 20.34 12.60 -9.49
CA PRO A 566 21.26 13.56 -8.87
C PRO A 566 22.58 13.74 -9.63
N ASN A 567 23.15 12.69 -10.22
CA ASN A 567 24.38 12.80 -11.00
C ASN A 567 24.19 13.59 -12.31
N VAL A 568 23.08 13.37 -13.01
CA VAL A 568 22.69 14.14 -14.20
C VAL A 568 22.45 15.61 -13.84
N PHE A 569 21.80 15.86 -12.70
CA PHE A 569 21.60 17.22 -12.22
C PHE A 569 22.91 17.93 -11.88
N LYS A 570 23.81 17.28 -11.12
CA LYS A 570 25.13 17.83 -10.74
C LYS A 570 26.05 18.10 -11.93
N SER A 571 25.88 17.38 -13.04
CA SER A 571 26.63 17.59 -14.28
C SER A 571 26.04 18.69 -15.18
N HIS A 572 24.93 19.32 -14.77
CA HIS A 572 24.20 20.33 -15.54
C HIS A 572 23.75 19.85 -16.94
N ALA A 573 23.46 18.56 -17.07
CA ALA A 573 22.98 17.96 -18.33
C ALA A 573 21.46 18.13 -18.47
N TRP A 574 21.00 19.37 -18.72
CA TRP A 574 19.58 19.73 -18.76
C TRP A 574 18.76 18.95 -19.80
N GLY A 575 19.35 18.67 -20.97
CA GLY A 575 18.72 17.84 -22.00
C GLY A 575 18.42 16.45 -21.47
N ILE A 576 19.39 15.76 -20.89
CA ILE A 576 19.19 14.43 -20.31
C ILE A 576 18.23 14.50 -19.13
N LEU A 577 18.33 15.50 -18.25
CA LEU A 577 17.39 15.69 -17.14
C LEU A 577 15.94 15.76 -17.63
N HIS A 578 15.68 16.55 -18.67
CA HIS A 578 14.35 16.64 -19.31
C HIS A 578 13.86 15.27 -19.77
N THR A 579 14.73 14.47 -20.40
CA THR A 579 14.36 13.12 -20.86
C THR A 579 13.98 12.18 -19.73
N LEU A 580 14.69 12.24 -18.59
CA LEU A 580 14.42 11.35 -17.45
C LEU A 580 13.09 11.72 -16.78
N LEU A 581 12.78 13.01 -16.65
CA LEU A 581 11.51 13.49 -16.08
C LEU A 581 10.32 13.21 -17.01
N GLU A 582 10.52 13.40 -18.32
CA GLU A 582 9.51 13.08 -19.33
C GLU A 582 9.23 11.57 -19.37
N MET A 583 10.28 10.74 -19.36
CA MET A 583 10.15 9.28 -19.26
C MET A 583 9.38 8.90 -18.00
N PHE A 584 9.67 9.53 -16.86
CA PHE A 584 8.95 9.25 -15.62
C PHE A 584 7.45 9.55 -15.75
N SER A 585 7.10 10.69 -16.37
CA SER A 585 5.71 11.15 -16.51
C SER A 585 4.84 10.28 -17.41
N TYR A 586 5.41 9.69 -18.46
CA TYR A 586 4.62 9.03 -19.53
C TYR A 586 4.88 7.52 -19.68
N ARG A 587 5.81 6.94 -18.92
CA ARG A 587 6.17 5.51 -19.03
C ARG A 587 6.15 4.74 -17.71
N MET A 588 6.11 5.42 -16.57
CA MET A 588 6.14 4.76 -15.27
C MET A 588 4.73 4.43 -14.77
N HIS A 589 4.57 3.24 -14.18
CA HIS A 589 3.29 2.72 -13.70
C HIS A 589 3.33 2.48 -12.18
N HIS A 590 3.71 1.27 -11.75
CA HIS A 590 3.75 0.86 -10.35
C HIS A 590 5.04 1.29 -9.64
N ILE A 591 5.18 2.60 -9.37
CA ILE A 591 6.25 3.12 -8.50
C ILE A 591 5.75 3.19 -7.06
N GLN A 592 6.52 2.68 -6.09
CA GLN A 592 6.13 2.74 -4.68
C GLN A 592 6.00 4.21 -4.20
N PRO A 593 5.09 4.50 -3.25
CA PRO A 593 4.76 5.89 -2.90
C PRO A 593 5.96 6.69 -2.38
N HIS A 594 6.85 6.07 -1.61
CA HIS A 594 8.02 6.75 -1.05
C HIS A 594 9.01 7.21 -2.13
N TYR A 595 9.15 6.46 -3.23
CA TYR A 595 9.96 6.88 -4.38
C TYR A 595 9.33 8.06 -5.12
N ARG A 596 8.00 8.10 -5.24
CA ARG A 596 7.28 9.26 -5.81
C ARG A 596 7.51 10.51 -4.96
N VAL A 597 7.41 10.39 -3.63
CA VAL A 597 7.65 11.51 -2.71
C VAL A 597 9.11 11.97 -2.75
N GLN A 598 10.08 11.03 -2.84
CA GLN A 598 11.48 11.39 -3.04
C GLN A 598 11.69 12.14 -4.36
N LEU A 599 11.08 11.69 -5.47
CA LEU A 599 11.19 12.43 -6.73
C LEU A 599 10.55 13.82 -6.61
N LEU A 600 9.40 13.92 -5.95
CA LEU A 600 8.72 15.21 -5.71
C LEU A 600 9.61 16.18 -4.93
N SER A 601 10.30 15.72 -3.88
CA SER A 601 11.25 16.57 -3.15
C SER A 601 12.42 17.03 -4.02
N HIS A 602 12.94 16.15 -4.88
CA HIS A 602 13.95 16.55 -5.87
C HIS A 602 13.40 17.61 -6.82
N LEU A 603 12.19 17.46 -7.36
CA LEU A 603 11.57 18.43 -8.27
C LEU A 603 11.40 19.81 -7.64
N HIS A 604 10.97 19.89 -6.38
CA HIS A 604 10.88 21.17 -5.67
C HIS A 604 12.25 21.82 -5.46
N SER A 605 13.27 21.02 -5.10
CA SER A 605 14.65 21.53 -5.00
C SER A 605 15.21 21.98 -6.35
N LEU A 606 14.87 21.29 -7.44
CA LEU A 606 15.28 21.62 -8.80
C LEU A 606 14.65 22.93 -9.27
N ALA A 607 13.35 23.11 -9.06
CA ALA A 607 12.63 24.32 -9.45
C ALA A 607 13.16 25.58 -8.74
N ALA A 608 13.70 25.42 -7.53
CA ALA A 608 14.27 26.52 -6.75
C ALA A 608 15.60 27.06 -7.31
N VAL A 609 16.27 26.33 -8.22
CA VAL A 609 17.60 26.69 -8.72
C VAL A 609 17.51 27.70 -9.88
N PRO A 610 18.23 28.84 -9.83
CA PRO A 610 18.15 29.86 -10.89
C PRO A 610 18.54 29.37 -12.29
N GLN A 611 19.45 28.39 -12.37
CA GLN A 611 19.95 27.85 -13.65
C GLN A 611 18.91 27.03 -14.41
N THR A 612 17.77 26.67 -13.79
CA THR A 612 16.68 25.94 -14.46
C THR A 612 15.60 26.86 -15.02
N ASN A 613 15.86 28.18 -15.12
CA ASN A 613 14.92 29.18 -15.62
C ASN A 613 14.76 29.15 -17.16
N GLN A 614 14.55 27.96 -17.72
CA GLN A 614 14.27 27.70 -19.13
C GLN A 614 12.80 27.28 -19.27
N ASN A 615 12.06 27.87 -20.23
CA ASN A 615 10.62 27.63 -20.42
C ASN A 615 10.24 26.14 -20.43
N GLN A 616 10.90 25.37 -21.29
CA GLN A 616 10.64 23.94 -21.45
C GLN A 616 10.96 23.12 -20.20
N LEU A 617 12.08 23.42 -19.52
CA LEU A 617 12.50 22.68 -18.32
C LEU A 617 11.57 22.98 -17.13
N HIS A 618 11.22 24.25 -16.92
CA HIS A 618 10.29 24.66 -15.87
C HIS A 618 8.91 24.02 -16.07
N LEU A 619 8.40 24.03 -17.31
CA LEU A 619 7.15 23.36 -17.67
C LEU A 619 7.20 21.85 -17.40
N CYS A 620 8.31 21.18 -17.76
CA CYS A 620 8.50 19.75 -17.54
C CYS A 620 8.54 19.39 -16.05
N VAL A 621 9.28 20.15 -15.23
CA VAL A 621 9.38 19.94 -13.77
C VAL A 621 8.01 20.08 -13.12
N GLU A 622 7.26 21.13 -13.45
CA GLU A 622 5.96 21.39 -12.85
C GLU A 622 4.87 20.42 -13.33
N SER A 623 4.86 20.06 -14.63
CA SER A 623 3.93 19.05 -15.15
C SER A 623 4.19 17.66 -14.54
N THR A 624 5.46 17.30 -14.35
CA THR A 624 5.85 16.05 -13.67
C THR A 624 5.41 16.06 -12.20
N ALA A 625 5.63 17.18 -11.49
CA ALA A 625 5.21 17.33 -10.10
C ALA A 625 3.67 17.26 -9.96
N LEU A 626 2.94 17.90 -10.87
CA LEU A 626 1.47 17.86 -10.90
C LEU A 626 0.97 16.41 -11.03
N ARG A 627 1.52 15.64 -11.98
CA ARG A 627 1.19 14.22 -12.17
C ARG A 627 1.50 13.38 -10.93
N LEU A 628 2.65 13.61 -10.29
CA LEU A 628 3.01 12.91 -9.06
C LEU A 628 2.00 13.17 -7.95
N ILE A 629 1.62 14.43 -7.75
CA ILE A 629 0.69 14.84 -6.70
C ILE A 629 -0.71 14.27 -6.97
N THR A 630 -1.26 14.48 -8.17
CA THR A 630 -2.63 14.03 -8.50
C THR A 630 -2.78 12.51 -8.47
N ALA A 631 -1.71 11.77 -8.80
CA ALA A 631 -1.69 10.31 -8.83
C ALA A 631 -1.46 9.62 -7.47
N LEU A 632 -1.22 10.34 -6.37
CA LEU A 632 -1.01 9.70 -5.06
C LEU A 632 -2.27 8.95 -4.60
N GLY A 633 -2.16 7.66 -4.26
CA GLY A 633 -3.30 6.89 -3.77
C GLY A 633 -3.84 7.45 -2.45
N SER A 634 -5.15 7.39 -2.23
CA SER A 634 -5.78 7.97 -1.02
C SER A 634 -5.21 7.39 0.28
N SER A 635 -4.89 6.10 0.33
CA SER A 635 -4.24 5.45 1.48
C SER A 635 -2.71 5.67 1.57
N GLU A 636 -2.09 6.24 0.52
CA GLU A 636 -0.64 6.46 0.45
C GLU A 636 -0.23 7.79 1.07
N VAL A 637 -1.12 8.79 1.01
CA VAL A 637 -0.80 10.18 1.37
C VAL A 637 -0.36 10.29 2.84
N GLN A 638 -1.17 9.80 3.78
CA GLN A 638 -0.87 9.90 5.21
C GLN A 638 0.50 9.28 5.59
N PRO A 639 0.78 7.99 5.30
CA PRO A 639 2.01 7.36 5.78
C PRO A 639 3.28 7.94 5.15
N GLN A 640 3.20 8.52 3.94
CA GLN A 640 4.36 9.15 3.31
C GLN A 640 4.62 10.55 3.86
N PHE A 641 3.58 11.40 3.95
CA PHE A 641 3.76 12.79 4.38
C PHE A 641 4.00 12.92 5.88
N THR A 642 3.51 12.00 6.71
CA THR A 642 3.81 11.96 8.15
C THR A 642 5.31 11.85 8.43
N ARG A 643 6.09 11.23 7.53
CA ARG A 643 7.56 11.10 7.69
C ARG A 643 8.31 12.43 7.59
N PHE A 644 7.69 13.44 6.99
CA PHE A 644 8.30 14.75 6.72
C PHE A 644 7.82 15.85 7.68
N LEU A 645 7.13 15.51 8.78
CA LEU A 645 6.63 16.49 9.76
C LEU A 645 7.73 17.34 10.39
N ASN A 646 8.93 16.78 10.57
CA ASN A 646 10.07 17.51 11.14
C ASN A 646 10.62 18.59 10.18
N ASP A 647 10.52 18.38 8.87
CA ASP A 647 10.95 19.34 7.84
C ASP A 647 10.05 19.26 6.59
N PRO A 648 8.83 19.83 6.66
CA PRO A 648 7.86 19.74 5.57
C PRO A 648 8.29 20.56 4.35
N LYS A 649 9.28 21.46 4.48
CA LYS A 649 9.75 22.32 3.39
C LYS A 649 10.33 21.52 2.22
N THR A 650 10.84 20.32 2.48
CA THR A 650 11.48 19.45 1.48
C THR A 650 10.49 18.90 0.45
N VAL A 651 9.23 18.69 0.83
CA VAL A 651 8.20 18.07 -0.03
C VAL A 651 7.21 19.10 -0.59
N LEU A 652 7.37 20.38 -0.24
CA LEU A 652 6.47 21.46 -0.62
C LEU A 652 7.11 22.41 -1.63
N SER A 653 6.27 23.03 -2.44
CA SER A 653 6.69 24.07 -3.37
C SER A 653 6.85 25.40 -2.64
N ALA A 654 7.96 26.12 -2.92
CA ALA A 654 8.20 27.44 -2.34
C ALA A 654 7.44 28.57 -3.06
N GLU A 655 7.19 28.44 -4.37
CA GLU A 655 6.63 29.52 -5.22
C GLU A 655 5.43 29.13 -6.07
N SER A 656 5.33 27.86 -6.51
CA SER A 656 4.18 27.41 -7.31
C SER A 656 2.98 27.16 -6.41
N GLU A 657 2.04 28.12 -6.42
CA GLU A 657 0.75 28.05 -5.74
C GLU A 657 -0.08 26.88 -6.28
N GLU A 658 -0.07 26.66 -7.60
CA GLU A 658 -0.88 25.64 -8.28
C GLU A 658 -0.53 24.22 -7.80
N LEU A 659 0.76 23.90 -7.62
CA LEU A 659 1.19 22.61 -7.08
C LEU A 659 0.77 22.42 -5.62
N ASN A 660 0.92 23.45 -4.80
CA ASN A 660 0.51 23.40 -3.39
C ASN A 660 -1.02 23.26 -3.27
N ARG A 661 -1.79 23.92 -4.16
CA ARG A 661 -3.25 23.77 -4.24
C ARG A 661 -3.66 22.38 -4.71
N ALA A 662 -2.98 21.83 -5.72
CA ALA A 662 -3.20 20.45 -6.17
C ALA A 662 -2.89 19.44 -5.04
N LEU A 663 -1.87 19.71 -4.22
CA LEU A 663 -1.57 18.91 -3.04
C LEU A 663 -2.71 19.00 -2.01
N ILE A 664 -3.21 20.20 -1.70
CA ILE A 664 -4.36 20.37 -0.79
C ILE A 664 -5.61 19.63 -1.29
N LEU A 665 -5.93 19.69 -2.59
CA LEU A 665 -7.03 18.92 -3.17
C LEU A 665 -6.81 17.41 -3.02
N THR A 666 -5.58 16.96 -3.18
CA THR A 666 -5.18 15.57 -2.97
C THR A 666 -5.33 15.16 -1.50
N LEU A 667 -4.94 16.03 -0.55
CA LEU A 667 -5.15 15.83 0.89
C LEU A 667 -6.65 15.75 1.22
N ALA A 668 -7.47 16.64 0.65
CA ALA A 668 -8.90 16.69 0.88
C ALA A 668 -9.58 15.39 0.42
N ARG A 669 -9.30 14.90 -0.79
CA ARG A 669 -9.85 13.61 -1.24
C ARG A 669 -9.29 12.43 -0.45
N ALA A 670 -8.00 12.43 -0.11
CA ALA A 670 -7.37 11.30 0.55
C ALA A 670 -7.96 11.12 1.95
N THR A 671 -8.05 12.20 2.73
CA THR A 671 -8.64 12.20 4.07
C THR A 671 -10.15 11.95 4.07
N HIS A 672 -10.84 12.30 2.98
CA HIS A 672 -12.26 11.95 2.78
C HIS A 672 -12.45 10.46 2.47
N VAL A 673 -11.71 9.90 1.51
CA VAL A 673 -11.84 8.49 1.10
C VAL A 673 -11.37 7.51 2.19
N THR A 674 -10.39 7.90 3.01
CA THR A 674 -9.92 7.07 4.13
C THR A 674 -10.69 7.31 5.43
N ASP A 675 -11.69 8.18 5.43
CA ASP A 675 -12.45 8.61 6.62
C ASP A 675 -11.52 9.09 7.76
N PHE A 676 -10.37 9.70 7.45
CA PHE A 676 -9.34 10.04 8.44
C PHE A 676 -9.85 10.97 9.56
N PHE A 677 -10.74 11.90 9.22
CA PHE A 677 -11.29 12.88 10.16
C PHE A 677 -12.60 12.44 10.82
N THR A 678 -13.16 11.26 10.52
CA THR A 678 -14.42 10.84 11.15
C THR A 678 -14.21 10.59 12.64
N GLY A 679 -14.86 11.40 13.48
CA GLY A 679 -14.71 11.37 14.94
C GLY A 679 -13.75 12.43 15.52
N SER A 680 -13.10 13.24 14.67
CA SER A 680 -12.24 14.35 15.10
C SER A 680 -12.68 15.67 14.47
N ASP A 681 -13.17 16.60 15.28
CA ASP A 681 -13.69 17.90 14.80
C ASP A 681 -12.59 18.94 14.54
N SER A 682 -11.36 18.67 15.01
CA SER A 682 -10.25 19.62 14.92
C SER A 682 -9.06 19.05 14.16
N ILE A 683 -8.39 19.90 13.38
CA ILE A 683 -7.14 19.55 12.70
C ILE A 683 -5.93 19.55 13.66
N HIS A 684 -6.10 20.08 14.87
CA HIS A 684 -5.01 20.22 15.84
C HIS A 684 -4.48 18.85 16.29
N GLY A 685 -3.16 18.69 16.28
CA GLY A 685 -2.48 17.43 16.63
C GLY A 685 -2.41 16.41 15.50
N THR A 686 -2.96 16.73 14.31
CA THR A 686 -2.84 15.87 13.12
C THR A 686 -1.65 16.28 12.24
N TRP A 687 -1.15 15.34 11.45
CA TRP A 687 -0.05 15.56 10.51
C TRP A 687 -0.37 16.62 9.42
N CYS A 688 -1.66 16.85 9.13
CA CYS A 688 -2.07 17.84 8.13
C CYS A 688 -1.77 19.27 8.55
N LYS A 689 -1.83 19.59 9.85
CA LYS A 689 -1.70 20.97 10.34
C LYS A 689 -0.36 21.59 9.94
N ASP A 690 0.75 20.91 10.24
CA ASP A 690 2.09 21.47 10.01
C ASP A 690 2.40 21.62 8.52
N ILE A 691 1.90 20.69 7.70
CA ILE A 691 2.00 20.77 6.24
C ILE A 691 1.21 21.96 5.71
N LEU A 692 -0.06 22.12 6.09
CA LEU A 692 -0.90 23.22 5.61
C LEU A 692 -0.39 24.58 6.11
N GLN A 693 0.07 24.67 7.36
CA GLN A 693 0.65 25.89 7.89
C GLN A 693 1.91 26.29 7.11
N THR A 694 2.75 25.32 6.74
CA THR A 694 3.93 25.57 5.90
C THR A 694 3.52 26.02 4.50
N ILE A 695 2.49 25.40 3.89
CA ILE A 695 1.95 25.84 2.60
C ILE A 695 1.46 27.29 2.65
N MET A 696 0.73 27.67 3.70
CA MET A 696 0.25 29.05 3.88
C MET A 696 1.40 30.05 4.04
N SER A 697 2.55 29.62 4.60
CA SER A 697 3.73 30.48 4.73
C SER A 697 4.44 30.76 3.41
N PHE A 698 4.44 29.80 2.48
CA PHE A 698 5.10 29.94 1.18
C PHE A 698 4.19 30.54 0.11
N THR A 699 2.98 30.00 -0.01
CA THR A 699 2.01 30.40 -1.04
C THR A 699 0.65 30.65 -0.38
N PRO A 700 0.46 31.82 0.27
CA PRO A 700 -0.80 32.17 0.91
C PRO A 700 -1.92 32.29 -0.14
N HIS A 701 -3.03 31.60 0.06
CA HIS A 701 -4.15 31.59 -0.89
C HIS A 701 -5.49 31.28 -0.21
N ASN A 702 -6.58 31.66 -0.89
CA ASN A 702 -7.94 31.35 -0.48
C ASN A 702 -8.57 30.26 -1.36
N TRP A 703 -9.58 29.59 -0.82
CA TRP A 703 -10.43 28.66 -1.55
C TRP A 703 -11.82 29.26 -1.77
N ALA A 704 -12.36 29.09 -2.98
CA ALA A 704 -13.74 29.47 -3.27
C ALA A 704 -14.72 28.67 -2.42
N SER A 705 -15.88 29.25 -2.11
CA SER A 705 -16.89 28.67 -1.23
C SER A 705 -17.40 27.30 -1.73
N HIS A 706 -17.62 27.15 -3.04
CA HIS A 706 -18.07 25.89 -3.64
C HIS A 706 -17.04 24.77 -3.49
N THR A 707 -15.75 25.06 -3.70
CA THR A 707 -14.68 24.08 -3.50
C THR A 707 -14.45 23.77 -2.02
N LEU A 708 -14.40 24.81 -1.18
CA LEU A 708 -14.14 24.67 0.26
C LEU A 708 -15.25 23.88 0.96
N SER A 709 -16.51 24.04 0.54
CA SER A 709 -17.65 23.31 1.10
C SER A 709 -17.56 21.79 0.93
N CYS A 710 -16.79 21.32 -0.06
CA CYS A 710 -16.57 19.90 -0.32
C CYS A 710 -15.49 19.30 0.59
N PHE A 711 -14.61 20.13 1.18
CA PHE A 711 -13.50 19.62 2.00
C PHE A 711 -14.02 19.01 3.31
N PRO A 712 -13.28 18.08 3.94
CA PRO A 712 -13.56 17.66 5.30
C PRO A 712 -13.64 18.84 6.28
N ALA A 713 -14.56 18.78 7.25
CA ALA A 713 -14.86 19.90 8.16
C ALA A 713 -13.62 20.48 8.88
N PRO A 714 -12.65 19.68 9.36
CA PRO A 714 -11.43 20.23 9.98
C PRO A 714 -10.56 21.05 9.01
N LEU A 715 -10.52 20.68 7.72
CA LEU A 715 -9.82 21.47 6.70
C LEU A 715 -10.57 22.79 6.43
N GLN A 716 -11.90 22.76 6.41
CA GLN A 716 -12.71 23.97 6.27
C GLN A 716 -12.45 24.95 7.41
N ALA A 717 -12.40 24.46 8.65
CA ALA A 717 -12.11 25.28 9.83
C ALA A 717 -10.74 25.94 9.73
N PHE A 718 -9.71 25.20 9.28
CA PHE A 718 -8.36 25.74 9.08
C PHE A 718 -8.35 26.91 8.08
N PHE A 719 -8.92 26.76 6.89
CA PHE A 719 -8.91 27.83 5.88
C PHE A 719 -9.81 29.01 6.25
N LYS A 720 -10.86 28.81 7.06
CA LYS A 720 -11.67 29.92 7.60
C LYS A 720 -10.90 30.75 8.64
N GLN A 721 -10.03 30.12 9.43
CA GLN A 721 -9.18 30.81 10.42
C GLN A 721 -7.99 31.52 9.75
N ASN A 722 -7.36 30.89 8.77
CA ASN A 722 -6.17 31.38 8.08
C ASN A 722 -6.52 32.08 6.74
N ASN A 723 -7.44 33.06 6.78
CA ASN A 723 -7.87 33.77 5.58
C ASN A 723 -6.85 34.81 5.12
N VAL A 724 -6.65 34.94 3.80
CA VAL A 724 -5.68 35.86 3.18
C VAL A 724 -6.44 37.02 2.51
N PRO A 725 -6.08 38.29 2.73
CA PRO A 725 -6.73 39.40 2.02
C PRO A 725 -6.36 39.35 0.52
N GLN A 726 -7.36 39.36 -0.36
CA GLN A 726 -7.18 39.37 -1.81
C GLN A 726 -7.25 40.81 -2.35
N GLU A 727 -6.45 41.12 -3.37
CA GLU A 727 -6.52 42.40 -4.07
C GLU A 727 -7.91 42.60 -4.69
N SER A 728 -8.47 43.81 -4.52
CA SER A 728 -9.79 44.11 -5.07
C SER A 728 -9.76 44.21 -6.60
N ARG A 729 -10.85 43.76 -7.25
CA ARG A 729 -11.00 43.81 -8.72
C ARG A 729 -10.77 45.20 -9.31
N PHE A 730 -11.27 46.23 -8.63
CA PHE A 730 -11.12 47.62 -9.05
C PHE A 730 -9.66 48.06 -9.01
N ASN A 731 -8.91 47.66 -7.97
CA ASN A 731 -7.49 47.98 -7.87
C ASN A 731 -6.69 47.29 -8.97
N LEU A 732 -6.95 46.01 -9.25
CA LEU A 732 -6.28 45.28 -10.32
C LEU A 732 -6.49 45.96 -11.68
N LYS A 733 -7.74 46.29 -12.03
CA LYS A 733 -8.06 47.01 -13.27
C LYS A 733 -7.38 48.38 -13.32
N LYS A 734 -7.46 49.16 -12.24
CA LYS A 734 -6.83 50.48 -12.15
C LYS A 734 -5.31 50.38 -12.36
N ASN A 735 -4.65 49.44 -11.69
CA ASN A 735 -3.21 49.21 -11.82
C ASN A 735 -2.82 48.81 -13.25
N VAL A 736 -3.59 47.93 -13.90
CA VAL A 736 -3.34 47.55 -15.30
C VAL A 736 -3.48 48.75 -16.25
N GLU A 737 -4.52 49.57 -16.08
CA GLU A 737 -4.73 50.77 -16.92
C GLU A 737 -3.68 51.86 -16.67
N GLU A 738 -3.19 52.01 -15.44
CA GLU A 738 -2.11 52.93 -15.09
C GLU A 738 -0.76 52.48 -15.65
N GLU A 739 -0.40 51.21 -15.49
CA GLU A 739 0.83 50.64 -16.05
C GLU A 739 0.79 50.60 -17.59
N TYR A 740 -0.38 50.39 -18.19
CA TYR A 740 -0.54 50.48 -19.65
C TYR A 740 -0.43 51.92 -20.15
N ARG A 741 -0.92 52.91 -19.40
CA ARG A 741 -0.65 54.33 -19.68
C ARG A 741 0.84 54.66 -19.58
N LYS A 742 1.54 54.13 -18.57
CA LYS A 742 2.99 54.27 -18.45
C LYS A 742 3.71 53.67 -19.65
N TRP A 743 3.34 52.45 -20.07
CA TRP A 743 3.88 51.80 -21.26
C TRP A 743 3.77 52.68 -22.51
N LYS A 744 2.61 53.33 -22.72
CA LYS A 744 2.39 54.24 -23.85
C LYS A 744 3.18 55.56 -23.75
N SER A 745 3.53 55.98 -22.53
CA SER A 745 4.22 57.26 -22.29
C SER A 745 5.75 57.17 -22.30
N MET A 746 6.31 55.99 -22.02
CA MET A 746 7.75 55.78 -21.97
C MET A 746 8.34 55.63 -23.38
N ALA A 747 9.44 56.33 -23.65
CA ALA A 747 10.13 56.29 -24.95
C ALA A 747 11.47 55.52 -24.90
N ASN A 748 12.13 55.42 -23.73
CA ASN A 748 13.44 54.77 -23.60
C ASN A 748 13.30 53.25 -23.40
N GLU A 749 13.83 52.46 -24.35
CA GLU A 749 13.72 50.99 -24.31
C GLU A 749 14.31 50.37 -23.03
N ASN A 750 15.46 50.85 -22.56
CA ASN A 750 16.14 50.26 -21.40
C ASN A 750 15.35 50.47 -20.10
N ASP A 751 14.69 51.63 -19.99
CA ASP A 751 13.85 51.95 -18.83
C ASP A 751 12.57 51.13 -18.86
N ILE A 752 11.96 50.95 -20.04
CA ILE A 752 10.78 50.09 -20.22
C ILE A 752 11.13 48.65 -19.81
N ILE A 753 12.21 48.10 -20.35
CA ILE A 753 12.61 46.73 -20.03
C ILE A 753 12.86 46.59 -18.52
N THR A 754 13.58 47.53 -17.91
CA THR A 754 13.93 47.45 -16.49
C THR A 754 12.72 47.61 -15.57
N HIS A 755 11.80 48.52 -15.90
CA HIS A 755 10.58 48.75 -15.12
C HIS A 755 9.63 47.54 -15.20
N PHE A 756 9.33 47.06 -16.41
CA PHE A 756 8.35 45.99 -16.61
C PHE A 756 8.90 44.57 -16.37
N SER A 757 10.21 44.42 -16.19
CA SER A 757 10.84 43.15 -15.79
C SER A 757 11.38 43.15 -14.34
N MET A 758 11.06 44.16 -13.53
CA MET A 758 11.62 44.27 -12.18
C MET A 758 11.08 43.16 -11.26
N GLN A 759 11.97 42.41 -10.62
CA GLN A 759 11.56 41.37 -9.66
C GLN A 759 10.86 42.00 -8.45
N GLY A 760 9.72 41.44 -8.05
CA GLY A 760 8.90 41.95 -6.94
C GLY A 760 7.92 43.07 -7.33
N SER A 761 7.93 43.54 -8.58
CA SER A 761 6.87 44.41 -9.10
C SER A 761 5.55 43.64 -9.30
N PRO A 762 4.39 44.32 -9.31
CA PRO A 762 3.11 43.67 -9.59
C PRO A 762 3.15 42.95 -10.95
N PRO A 763 2.83 41.63 -11.00
CA PRO A 763 3.03 40.82 -12.20
C PRO A 763 1.91 41.04 -13.23
N LEU A 764 1.87 42.23 -13.84
CA LEU A 764 0.79 42.68 -14.72
C LEU A 764 1.10 42.55 -16.21
N PHE A 765 2.33 42.14 -16.56
CA PHE A 765 2.80 42.21 -17.95
C PHE A 765 1.95 41.43 -18.98
N LEU A 766 1.40 40.26 -18.63
CA LEU A 766 0.49 39.54 -19.53
C LEU A 766 -0.82 40.31 -19.77
N CYS A 767 -1.33 41.02 -18.77
CA CYS A 767 -2.46 41.92 -18.91
C CYS A 767 -2.12 43.10 -19.85
N LEU A 768 -0.88 43.58 -19.81
CA LEU A 768 -0.42 44.64 -20.73
C LEU A 768 -0.34 44.13 -22.17
N LEU A 769 0.18 42.92 -22.40
CA LEU A 769 0.20 42.31 -23.74
C LEU A 769 -1.23 42.11 -24.27
N TRP A 770 -2.16 41.69 -23.42
CA TRP A 770 -3.57 41.64 -23.76
C TRP A 770 -4.12 43.01 -24.19
N LYS A 771 -3.83 44.07 -23.42
CA LYS A 771 -4.27 45.44 -23.73
C LYS A 771 -3.65 45.96 -25.04
N MET A 772 -2.37 45.66 -25.30
CA MET A 772 -1.70 45.97 -26.57
C MET A 772 -2.40 45.29 -27.74
N LEU A 773 -2.68 43.99 -27.63
CA LEU A 773 -3.40 43.27 -28.68
C LEU A 773 -4.85 43.76 -28.84
N LEU A 774 -5.50 44.22 -27.77
CA LEU A 774 -6.88 44.71 -27.83
C LEU A 774 -7.00 46.08 -28.53
N GLU A 775 -6.07 47.01 -28.26
CA GLU A 775 -6.09 48.37 -28.82
C GLU A 775 -5.34 48.47 -30.17
N THR A 776 -4.17 47.84 -30.30
CA THR A 776 -3.27 48.02 -31.45
C THR A 776 -3.12 46.78 -32.35
N ASP A 777 -3.74 45.64 -31.98
CA ASP A 777 -3.67 44.34 -32.68
C ASP A 777 -2.23 43.85 -32.98
N ARG A 778 -1.20 44.44 -32.34
CA ARG A 778 0.23 44.17 -32.52
C ARG A 778 1.00 44.38 -31.21
N ILE A 779 2.10 43.66 -31.05
CA ILE A 779 3.04 43.79 -29.92
C ILE A 779 4.40 44.28 -30.43
N ASN A 780 5.00 45.23 -29.70
CA ASN A 780 6.33 45.78 -30.03
C ASN A 780 7.48 44.82 -29.67
N GLN A 781 8.65 45.00 -30.28
CA GLN A 781 9.86 44.20 -29.99
C GLN A 781 10.28 44.23 -28.51
N ILE A 782 10.08 45.38 -27.86
CA ILE A 782 10.34 45.57 -26.44
C ILE A 782 9.50 44.59 -25.60
N GLY A 783 8.28 44.27 -26.05
CA GLY A 783 7.41 43.32 -25.36
C GLY A 783 7.99 41.91 -25.29
N PHE A 784 8.64 41.47 -26.36
CA PHE A 784 9.38 40.20 -26.38
C PHE A 784 10.57 40.23 -25.40
N ARG A 785 11.39 41.29 -25.44
CA ARG A 785 12.57 41.43 -24.55
C ARG A 785 12.19 41.46 -23.07
N VAL A 786 11.03 42.04 -22.73
CA VAL A 786 10.52 42.02 -21.35
C VAL A 786 10.16 40.59 -20.94
N LEU A 787 9.44 39.82 -21.77
CA LEU A 787 9.12 38.42 -21.46
C LEU A 787 10.36 37.57 -21.27
N GLU A 788 11.37 37.74 -22.13
CA GLU A 788 12.65 37.04 -22.04
C GLU A 788 13.37 37.37 -20.72
N ARG A 789 13.34 38.62 -20.27
CA ARG A 789 14.00 39.06 -19.03
C ARG A 789 13.23 38.65 -17.76
N ILE A 790 11.90 38.55 -17.80
CA ILE A 790 11.09 38.03 -16.68
C ILE A 790 11.46 36.56 -16.42
N GLY A 791 11.58 35.77 -17.48
CA GLY A 791 11.92 34.35 -17.43
C GLY A 791 10.76 33.45 -16.99
N ALA A 792 10.89 32.15 -17.30
CA ALA A 792 9.83 31.15 -17.14
C ALA A 792 9.24 31.07 -15.73
N ARG A 793 10.11 31.14 -14.71
CA ARG A 793 9.73 30.95 -13.31
C ARG A 793 8.88 32.10 -12.77
N ALA A 794 9.24 33.35 -13.06
CA ALA A 794 8.45 34.49 -12.62
C ALA A 794 7.17 34.67 -13.46
N LEU A 795 7.19 34.19 -14.71
CA LEU A 795 6.06 34.31 -15.64
C LEU A 795 4.77 33.68 -15.11
N VAL A 796 4.83 32.61 -14.31
CA VAL A 796 3.62 31.98 -13.75
C VAL A 796 2.81 32.92 -12.86
N ALA A 797 3.47 33.85 -12.14
CA ALA A 797 2.78 34.88 -11.36
C ALA A 797 2.02 35.87 -12.26
N HIS A 798 2.58 36.17 -13.44
CA HIS A 798 1.90 36.97 -14.45
C HIS A 798 0.70 36.23 -15.05
N VAL A 799 0.81 34.93 -15.30
CA VAL A 799 -0.31 34.11 -15.78
C VAL A 799 -1.44 34.06 -14.74
N ARG A 800 -1.09 33.95 -13.45
CA ARG A 800 -2.07 33.92 -12.35
C ARG A 800 -2.86 35.22 -12.25
N THR A 801 -2.16 36.36 -12.27
CA THR A 801 -2.80 37.68 -12.22
C THR A 801 -3.56 37.98 -13.51
N PHE A 802 -3.07 37.48 -14.65
CA PHE A 802 -3.78 37.54 -15.91
C PHE A 802 -5.08 36.73 -15.90
N ALA A 803 -5.12 35.57 -15.26
CA ALA A 803 -6.34 34.81 -15.07
C ALA A 803 -7.40 35.61 -14.29
N ASP A 804 -7.00 36.27 -13.20
CA ASP A 804 -7.90 37.14 -12.43
C ASP A 804 -8.40 38.34 -13.25
N PHE A 805 -7.51 38.93 -14.07
CA PHE A 805 -7.86 40.04 -14.98
C PHE A 805 -8.82 39.62 -16.10
N LEU A 806 -8.63 38.43 -16.70
CA LEU A 806 -9.52 37.90 -17.72
C LEU A 806 -10.95 37.73 -17.19
N VAL A 807 -11.10 37.21 -15.98
CA VAL A 807 -12.43 37.04 -15.36
C VAL A 807 -13.11 38.39 -15.20
N TYR A 808 -12.38 39.42 -14.78
CA TYR A 808 -12.91 40.78 -14.68
C TYR A 808 -13.34 41.37 -16.05
N GLU A 809 -12.49 41.26 -17.08
CA GLU A 809 -12.79 41.76 -18.43
C GLU A 809 -14.03 41.08 -19.03
N PHE A 810 -14.14 39.76 -18.87
CA PHE A 810 -15.29 39.01 -19.39
C PHE A 810 -16.57 39.25 -18.57
N SER A 811 -16.46 39.45 -17.25
CA SER A 811 -17.60 39.77 -16.37
C SER A 811 -18.20 41.15 -16.68
N THR A 812 -17.36 42.11 -17.08
CA THR A 812 -17.76 43.50 -17.37
C THR A 812 -17.99 43.79 -18.85
N SER A 813 -17.75 42.83 -19.75
CA SER A 813 -17.86 43.03 -21.20
C SER A 813 -19.30 43.19 -21.66
N ALA A 814 -19.57 44.21 -22.49
CA ALA A 814 -20.81 44.28 -23.26
C ALA A 814 -20.81 43.16 -24.32
N GLY A 815 -21.82 42.29 -24.31
CA GLY A 815 -21.91 41.15 -25.23
C GLY A 815 -21.83 41.52 -26.73
N GLY A 816 -21.67 40.52 -27.60
CA GLY A 816 -21.62 40.71 -29.05
C GLY A 816 -20.19 40.76 -29.61
N GLN A 817 -19.85 41.82 -30.36
CA GLN A 817 -18.57 41.93 -31.07
C GLN A 817 -17.37 42.08 -30.12
N GLN A 818 -17.51 42.84 -29.03
CA GLN A 818 -16.43 43.06 -28.06
C GLN A 818 -16.01 41.75 -27.39
N LEU A 819 -16.97 40.93 -26.95
CA LEU A 819 -16.70 39.62 -26.37
C LEU A 819 -16.03 38.67 -27.38
N ASN A 820 -16.46 38.68 -28.64
CA ASN A 820 -15.82 37.88 -29.68
C ASN A 820 -14.37 38.31 -29.93
N LYS A 821 -14.09 39.63 -29.95
CA LYS A 821 -12.73 40.15 -30.06
C LYS A 821 -11.85 39.70 -28.90
N CYS A 822 -12.35 39.75 -27.65
CA CYS A 822 -11.62 39.22 -26.50
C CYS A 822 -11.27 37.74 -26.67
N ILE A 823 -12.22 36.93 -27.16
CA ILE A 823 -11.96 35.49 -27.34
C ILE A 823 -10.96 35.23 -28.46
N GLU A 824 -11.01 35.99 -29.55
CA GLU A 824 -10.03 35.92 -30.63
C GLU A 824 -8.62 36.23 -30.13
N ILE A 825 -8.44 37.36 -29.44
CA ILE A 825 -7.16 37.76 -28.86
C ILE A 825 -6.65 36.72 -27.86
N LEU A 826 -7.53 36.16 -27.03
CA LEU A 826 -7.14 35.13 -26.07
C LEU A 826 -6.57 33.88 -26.74
N ASN A 827 -7.22 33.44 -27.83
CA ASN A 827 -6.73 32.31 -28.61
C ASN A 827 -5.44 32.67 -29.36
N ASP A 828 -5.33 33.89 -29.87
CA ASP A 828 -4.12 34.39 -30.52
C ASP A 828 -2.93 34.39 -29.55
N MET A 829 -3.11 34.82 -28.29
CA MET A 829 -2.05 34.78 -27.29
C MET A 829 -1.52 33.36 -27.03
N VAL A 830 -2.38 32.33 -27.15
CA VAL A 830 -2.01 30.92 -26.94
C VAL A 830 -1.42 30.27 -28.19
N TRP A 831 -2.12 30.35 -29.33
CA TRP A 831 -1.77 29.57 -30.53
C TRP A 831 -0.95 30.35 -31.55
N LYS A 832 -1.18 31.66 -31.67
CA LYS A 832 -0.55 32.51 -32.70
C LYS A 832 0.73 33.17 -32.21
N TYR A 833 0.71 33.78 -31.03
CA TYR A 833 1.88 34.43 -30.42
C TYR A 833 2.64 33.51 -29.46
N ASN A 834 2.03 32.42 -29.01
CA ASN A 834 2.61 31.41 -28.11
C ASN A 834 3.15 32.00 -26.80
N ILE A 835 2.47 32.99 -26.24
CA ILE A 835 2.83 33.68 -24.99
C ILE A 835 2.65 32.77 -23.78
N VAL A 836 1.61 31.93 -23.79
CA VAL A 836 1.33 30.96 -22.72
C VAL A 836 0.73 29.70 -23.33
N THR A 837 1.09 28.54 -22.79
CA THR A 837 0.51 27.26 -23.25
C THR A 837 -0.91 27.08 -22.72
N LEU A 838 -1.73 26.34 -23.45
CA LEU A 838 -3.14 26.10 -23.11
C LEU A 838 -3.31 25.48 -21.72
N ASP A 839 -2.56 24.40 -21.44
CA ASP A 839 -2.58 23.67 -20.18
C ASP A 839 -2.20 24.56 -18.99
N ARG A 840 -1.21 25.44 -19.17
CA ARG A 840 -0.75 26.38 -18.14
C ARG A 840 -1.82 27.40 -17.81
N LEU A 841 -2.42 28.02 -18.82
CA LEU A 841 -3.44 29.05 -18.63
C LEU A 841 -4.71 28.47 -17.98
N ILE A 842 -5.17 27.29 -18.46
CA ILE A 842 -6.36 26.64 -17.90
C ILE A 842 -6.13 26.18 -16.46
N LEU A 843 -4.94 25.65 -16.14
CA LEU A 843 -4.61 25.28 -14.77
C LEU A 843 -4.71 26.48 -13.82
N CYS A 844 -4.15 27.63 -14.20
CA CYS A 844 -4.25 28.85 -13.39
C CYS A 844 -5.71 29.31 -13.22
N LEU A 845 -6.51 29.30 -14.29
CA LEU A 845 -7.95 29.63 -14.24
C LEU A 845 -8.74 28.70 -13.31
N ALA A 846 -8.50 27.38 -13.42
CA ALA A 846 -9.18 26.37 -12.59
C ALA A 846 -8.81 26.46 -11.11
N MET A 847 -7.64 27.02 -10.78
CA MET A 847 -7.12 27.18 -9.41
C MET A 847 -7.41 28.56 -8.82
N ARG A 848 -8.39 29.33 -9.32
CA ARG A 848 -8.78 30.64 -8.74
C ARG A 848 -9.85 30.53 -7.67
N SER A 849 -9.93 31.57 -6.83
CA SER A 849 -10.87 31.71 -5.71
C SER A 849 -12.06 32.62 -6.02
N HIS A 850 -12.51 32.67 -7.28
CA HIS A 850 -13.69 33.46 -7.66
C HIS A 850 -14.97 32.87 -7.08
N GLU A 851 -15.96 33.74 -6.83
CA GLU A 851 -17.23 33.38 -6.21
C GLU A 851 -18.41 33.66 -7.14
N GLY A 852 -19.47 32.84 -7.04
CA GLY A 852 -20.75 33.07 -7.73
C GLY A 852 -20.61 33.22 -9.25
N ASN A 853 -21.11 34.34 -9.80
CA ASN A 853 -21.10 34.60 -11.25
C ASN A 853 -19.67 34.75 -11.81
N GLU A 854 -18.72 35.25 -11.03
CA GLU A 854 -17.32 35.37 -11.46
C GLU A 854 -16.70 34.00 -11.70
N ALA A 855 -17.03 33.02 -10.85
CA ALA A 855 -16.60 31.64 -11.06
C ALA A 855 -17.23 31.03 -12.32
N GLN A 856 -18.49 31.34 -12.61
CA GLN A 856 -19.15 30.92 -13.85
C GLN A 856 -18.45 31.50 -15.08
N VAL A 857 -18.09 32.80 -15.04
CA VAL A 857 -17.34 33.45 -16.12
C VAL A 857 -15.96 32.81 -16.28
N CYS A 858 -15.25 32.53 -15.18
CA CYS A 858 -13.96 31.85 -15.22
C CYS A 858 -14.04 30.49 -15.93
N TYR A 859 -15.02 29.66 -15.56
CA TYR A 859 -15.19 28.34 -16.17
C TYR A 859 -15.75 28.41 -17.60
N PHE A 860 -16.51 29.46 -17.92
CA PHE A 860 -16.90 29.76 -19.28
C PHE A 860 -15.69 30.13 -20.15
N ILE A 861 -14.72 30.90 -19.64
CA ILE A 861 -13.45 31.16 -20.35
C ILE A 861 -12.70 29.86 -20.63
N ILE A 862 -12.64 28.93 -19.66
CA ILE A 862 -12.04 27.60 -19.86
C ILE A 862 -12.75 26.85 -20.99
N GLN A 863 -14.09 26.82 -20.98
CA GLN A 863 -14.87 26.17 -22.03
C GLN A 863 -14.60 26.79 -23.41
N LEU A 864 -14.50 28.12 -23.49
CA LEU A 864 -14.23 28.84 -24.73
C LEU A 864 -12.84 28.50 -25.29
N LEU A 865 -11.81 28.48 -24.45
CA LEU A 865 -10.44 28.11 -24.83
C LEU A 865 -10.36 26.68 -25.38
N LEU A 866 -11.17 25.76 -24.84
CA LEU A 866 -11.14 24.35 -25.20
C LEU A 866 -11.97 24.03 -26.45
N LEU A 867 -13.15 24.64 -26.60
CA LEU A 867 -14.15 24.22 -27.58
C LEU A 867 -14.38 25.22 -28.72
N LYS A 868 -14.20 26.53 -28.50
CA LYS A 868 -14.50 27.51 -29.53
C LYS A 868 -13.49 27.43 -30.71
N PRO A 869 -12.16 27.48 -30.50
CA PRO A 869 -11.23 27.28 -31.59
C PRO A 869 -11.24 25.82 -32.08
N SER A 870 -10.86 25.61 -33.33
CA SER A 870 -10.63 24.26 -33.87
C SER A 870 -9.27 23.70 -33.47
N ASP A 871 -8.35 24.54 -33.00
CA ASP A 871 -6.96 24.19 -32.68
C ASP A 871 -6.82 22.99 -31.76
N PHE A 872 -7.44 23.05 -30.57
CA PHE A 872 -7.28 21.99 -29.59
C PHE A 872 -8.12 20.75 -29.95
N ARG A 873 -9.34 20.95 -30.44
CA ARG A 873 -10.24 19.85 -30.86
C ARG A 873 -9.62 18.98 -31.95
N ASN A 874 -9.00 19.59 -32.96
CA ASN A 874 -8.35 18.86 -34.05
C ASN A 874 -7.14 18.06 -33.53
N ARG A 875 -6.32 18.66 -32.67
CA ARG A 875 -5.17 17.99 -32.03
C ARG A 875 -5.61 16.76 -31.24
N VAL A 876 -6.67 16.88 -30.43
CA VAL A 876 -7.21 15.78 -29.62
C VAL A 876 -7.81 14.68 -30.51
N ASN A 877 -8.66 15.04 -31.47
CA ASN A 877 -9.31 14.06 -32.35
C ASN A 877 -8.31 13.23 -33.16
N ASP A 878 -7.32 13.89 -33.76
CA ASP A 878 -6.31 13.20 -34.55
C ASP A 878 -5.39 12.35 -33.68
N PHE A 879 -4.98 12.87 -32.51
CA PHE A 879 -4.13 12.12 -31.58
C PHE A 879 -4.82 10.86 -31.06
N VAL A 880 -6.11 10.94 -30.68
CA VAL A 880 -6.91 9.82 -30.17
C VAL A 880 -7.19 8.76 -31.24
N LYS A 881 -7.39 9.21 -32.49
CA LYS A 881 -7.67 8.33 -33.62
C LYS A 881 -6.44 7.57 -34.11
N GLU A 882 -5.28 8.22 -34.21
CA GLU A 882 -4.08 7.64 -34.81
C GLU A 882 -3.19 6.87 -33.83
N ASN A 883 -3.30 7.14 -32.52
CA ASN A 883 -2.43 6.57 -31.49
C ASN A 883 -3.14 5.61 -30.55
N ALA A 884 -2.36 4.76 -29.88
CA ALA A 884 -2.82 3.84 -28.85
C ALA A 884 -1.98 4.01 -27.58
N PRO A 885 -2.56 3.83 -26.37
CA PRO A 885 -1.90 4.03 -25.10
C PRO A 885 -0.92 2.92 -24.69
N GLU A 886 -1.03 1.71 -25.26
CA GLU A 886 -0.22 0.54 -24.90
C GLU A 886 1.22 0.63 -25.45
N HIS A 887 1.99 1.61 -24.95
CA HIS A 887 3.34 1.91 -25.45
C HIS A 887 4.32 0.73 -25.31
N TRP A 888 4.10 -0.17 -24.35
CA TRP A 888 4.94 -1.35 -24.12
C TRP A 888 4.80 -2.41 -25.23
N LEU A 889 3.71 -2.39 -25.99
CA LEU A 889 3.48 -3.26 -27.16
C LEU A 889 3.93 -2.64 -28.48
N GLN A 890 4.19 -1.33 -28.50
CA GLN A 890 4.51 -0.59 -29.73
C GLN A 890 6.01 -0.61 -30.04
N SER A 891 6.33 -0.64 -31.33
CA SER A 891 7.70 -0.52 -31.86
C SER A 891 7.95 0.79 -32.60
N ASP A 892 6.91 1.50 -33.01
CA ASP A 892 6.94 2.64 -33.93
C ASP A 892 6.45 3.96 -33.31
N TRP A 893 6.36 4.05 -31.98
CA TRP A 893 5.88 5.23 -31.25
C TRP A 893 6.54 6.53 -31.72
N HIS A 894 7.87 6.53 -31.88
CA HIS A 894 8.60 7.73 -32.30
C HIS A 894 8.12 8.28 -33.65
N ASN A 895 7.78 7.41 -34.61
CA ASN A 895 7.29 7.85 -35.92
C ASN A 895 5.92 8.52 -35.79
N LYS A 896 5.00 7.94 -35.03
CA LYS A 896 3.67 8.52 -34.79
C LYS A 896 3.75 9.83 -34.00
N HIS A 897 4.64 9.89 -33.01
CA HIS A 897 4.92 11.09 -32.24
C HIS A 897 5.47 12.21 -33.11
N MET A 898 6.42 11.91 -34.02
CA MET A 898 6.93 12.88 -34.98
C MET A 898 5.88 13.32 -36.00
N ASN A 899 4.98 12.43 -36.44
CA ASN A 899 3.88 12.80 -37.33
C ASN A 899 2.94 13.82 -36.65
N TYR A 900 2.62 13.61 -35.37
CA TYR A 900 1.85 14.58 -34.58
C TYR A 900 2.56 15.94 -34.50
N HIS A 901 3.84 15.97 -34.12
CA HIS A 901 4.60 17.23 -33.96
C HIS A 901 4.88 17.94 -35.28
N LYS A 902 4.99 17.22 -36.40
CA LYS A 902 5.07 17.80 -37.74
C LYS A 902 3.76 18.46 -38.16
N LYS A 903 2.62 17.84 -37.81
CA LYS A 903 1.28 18.36 -38.10
C LYS A 903 0.90 19.52 -37.19
N TYR A 904 1.30 19.43 -35.92
CA TYR A 904 0.99 20.39 -34.86
C TYR A 904 2.26 20.78 -34.08
N PRO A 905 3.13 21.64 -34.63
CA PRO A 905 4.33 22.09 -33.93
C PRO A 905 3.98 22.86 -32.65
N GLU A 906 4.68 22.55 -31.56
CA GLU A 906 4.56 23.25 -30.28
C GLU A 906 5.72 24.24 -30.12
N LYS A 907 5.39 25.53 -30.05
CA LYS A 907 6.31 26.66 -29.88
C LYS A 907 6.39 27.05 -28.40
N LEU A 908 7.55 26.85 -27.75
CA LEU A 908 7.74 26.97 -26.30
C LEU A 908 8.59 28.20 -25.89
N TYR A 909 9.18 28.92 -26.83
CA TYR A 909 10.05 30.09 -26.59
C TYR A 909 9.49 31.37 -27.22
N PHE A 910 8.16 31.49 -27.25
CA PHE A 910 7.45 32.66 -27.79
C PHE A 910 7.78 32.91 -29.28
N GLU A 911 8.03 31.86 -30.06
CA GLU A 911 8.43 31.97 -31.47
C GLU A 911 7.38 32.68 -32.31
N GLY A 912 6.09 32.42 -32.06
CA GLY A 912 5.01 33.11 -32.75
C GLY A 912 5.03 34.63 -32.53
N LEU A 913 5.43 35.08 -31.33
CA LEU A 913 5.63 36.50 -31.04
C LEU A 913 6.86 37.05 -31.76
N ALA A 914 7.99 36.35 -31.69
CA ALA A 914 9.24 36.78 -32.34
C ALA A 914 9.11 36.90 -33.87
N GLU A 915 8.32 36.02 -34.50
CA GLU A 915 8.04 36.03 -35.94
C GLU A 915 7.14 37.20 -36.38
N GLN A 916 6.23 37.65 -35.51
CA GLN A 916 5.24 38.68 -35.83
C GLN A 916 5.63 40.11 -35.43
N VAL A 917 6.68 40.25 -34.62
CA VAL A 917 7.27 41.54 -34.27
C VAL A 917 7.99 42.13 -35.50
N SER A 918 7.96 43.46 -35.66
CA SER A 918 8.70 44.18 -36.70
C SER A 918 9.88 44.97 -36.07
N PRO A 919 11.14 44.71 -36.45
CA PRO A 919 11.62 43.64 -37.35
C PRO A 919 11.56 42.24 -36.70
N PRO A 920 11.35 41.15 -37.49
CA PRO A 920 11.29 39.80 -36.96
C PRO A 920 12.59 39.40 -36.26
N LEU A 921 12.47 38.80 -35.08
CA LEU A 921 13.60 38.31 -34.30
C LEU A 921 13.92 36.87 -34.70
N GLN A 922 15.17 36.59 -35.11
CA GLN A 922 15.63 35.22 -35.34
C GLN A 922 16.02 34.57 -34.01
N LEU A 923 15.19 33.64 -33.53
CA LEU A 923 15.50 32.85 -32.33
C LEU A 923 16.35 31.62 -32.69
N GLN A 924 17.54 31.51 -32.09
CA GLN A 924 18.42 30.33 -32.17
C GLN A 924 18.41 29.54 -30.85
N THR A 925 17.24 29.38 -30.23
CA THR A 925 17.13 28.65 -28.96
C THR A 925 17.13 27.15 -29.20
N GLN A 926 18.03 26.43 -28.53
CA GLN A 926 18.08 24.97 -28.61
C GLN A 926 16.98 24.35 -27.76
N TYR A 927 16.14 23.52 -28.40
CA TYR A 927 15.12 22.73 -27.71
C TYR A 927 15.74 21.56 -26.93
N LEU A 928 15.12 21.22 -25.80
CA LEU A 928 15.41 20.00 -25.06
C LEU A 928 14.67 18.80 -25.69
N PRO A 929 15.17 17.56 -25.49
CA PRO A 929 14.64 16.40 -26.20
C PRO A 929 13.22 16.05 -25.72
N ILE A 930 12.26 15.93 -26.65
CA ILE A 930 10.87 15.50 -26.38
C ILE A 930 10.62 14.16 -27.06
N TYR A 931 10.32 13.10 -26.30
CA TYR A 931 10.05 11.75 -26.84
C TYR A 931 8.58 11.33 -26.79
N PHE A 932 7.82 11.88 -25.85
CA PHE A 932 6.50 11.33 -25.47
C PHE A 932 5.45 12.42 -25.35
N GLY A 933 5.79 13.54 -24.72
CA GLY A 933 4.88 14.61 -24.38
C GLY A 933 4.32 15.35 -25.60
N ASN A 934 3.11 15.85 -25.42
CA ASN A 934 2.45 16.84 -26.26
C ASN A 934 1.41 17.59 -25.41
N VAL A 935 0.82 18.66 -25.95
CA VAL A 935 -0.17 19.49 -25.26
C VAL A 935 -1.43 18.70 -24.85
N CYS A 936 -1.84 17.70 -25.63
CA CYS A 936 -3.00 16.86 -25.30
C CYS A 936 -2.75 16.05 -24.02
N LEU A 937 -1.60 15.36 -23.95
CA LEU A 937 -1.22 14.59 -22.78
C LEU A 937 -0.88 15.49 -21.58
N ARG A 938 -0.25 16.65 -21.78
CA ARG A 938 0.01 17.62 -20.70
C ARG A 938 -1.27 18.20 -20.10
N PHE A 939 -2.31 18.37 -20.92
CA PHE A 939 -3.62 18.85 -20.48
C PHE A 939 -4.40 17.82 -19.65
N LEU A 940 -4.18 16.52 -19.84
CA LEU A 940 -5.02 15.49 -19.22
C LEU A 940 -5.10 15.55 -17.68
N PRO A 941 -3.99 15.72 -16.91
CA PRO A 941 -4.06 15.94 -15.46
C PRO A 941 -4.76 17.25 -15.06
N VAL A 942 -4.73 18.26 -15.94
CA VAL A 942 -5.47 19.51 -15.74
C VAL A 942 -6.95 19.29 -16.01
N PHE A 943 -7.30 18.43 -16.98
CA PHE A 943 -8.68 18.11 -17.30
C PHE A 943 -9.40 17.46 -16.11
N ASP A 944 -8.71 16.57 -15.38
CA ASP A 944 -9.22 15.98 -14.14
C ASP A 944 -9.67 17.03 -13.12
N ILE A 945 -8.84 18.07 -12.94
CA ILE A 945 -9.09 19.19 -12.03
C ILE A 945 -10.23 20.06 -12.57
N VAL A 946 -10.27 20.33 -13.87
CA VAL A 946 -11.34 21.13 -14.51
C VAL A 946 -12.69 20.45 -14.30
N ILE A 947 -12.81 19.14 -14.51
CA ILE A 947 -14.04 18.40 -14.26
C ILE A 947 -14.48 18.56 -12.79
N HIS A 948 -13.56 18.42 -11.83
CA HIS A 948 -13.85 18.60 -10.40
C HIS A 948 -14.42 19.99 -10.10
N ARG A 949 -13.81 21.05 -10.63
CA ARG A 949 -14.31 22.43 -10.46
C ARG A 949 -15.72 22.61 -11.06
N PHE A 950 -15.99 21.98 -12.20
CA PHE A 950 -17.31 22.06 -12.87
C PHE A 950 -18.38 21.28 -12.11
N LEU A 951 -18.01 20.20 -11.41
CA LEU A 951 -18.92 19.45 -10.55
C LEU A 951 -19.34 20.24 -9.30
N GLU A 952 -18.43 21.04 -8.73
CA GLU A 952 -18.68 21.87 -7.56
C GLU A 952 -19.64 23.03 -7.85
N LEU A 953 -19.60 23.60 -9.06
CA LEU A 953 -20.41 24.75 -9.44
C LEU A 953 -21.64 24.35 -10.26
N LEU A 954 -22.81 24.27 -9.61
CA LEU A 954 -24.06 23.74 -10.17
C LEU A 954 -24.49 24.34 -11.54
N PRO A 955 -24.41 25.68 -11.78
CA PRO A 955 -24.83 26.27 -13.06
C PRO A 955 -24.03 25.79 -14.29
N VAL A 956 -22.82 25.23 -14.08
CA VAL A 956 -21.85 24.87 -15.13
C VAL A 956 -22.01 23.40 -15.59
N SER A 957 -23.12 22.75 -15.23
CA SER A 957 -23.39 21.34 -15.55
C SER A 957 -23.43 21.05 -17.07
N LYS A 958 -24.15 21.86 -17.86
CA LYS A 958 -24.32 21.62 -19.31
C LYS A 958 -22.99 21.79 -20.09
N SER A 959 -22.17 22.74 -19.67
CA SER A 959 -20.84 22.93 -20.25
C SER A 959 -19.93 21.74 -19.99
N LEU A 960 -20.04 21.08 -18.84
CA LEU A 960 -19.28 19.86 -18.55
C LEU A 960 -19.67 18.72 -19.50
N GLU A 961 -20.95 18.51 -19.76
CA GLU A 961 -21.43 17.50 -20.72
C GLU A 961 -20.83 17.75 -22.12
N THR A 962 -20.82 19.01 -22.55
CA THR A 962 -20.25 19.40 -23.85
C THR A 962 -18.74 19.14 -23.93
N LEU A 963 -18.01 19.37 -22.83
CA LEU A 963 -16.58 19.06 -22.75
C LEU A 963 -16.33 17.55 -22.84
N LEU A 964 -17.13 16.75 -22.15
CA LEU A 964 -17.03 15.28 -22.20
C LEU A 964 -17.34 14.73 -23.60
N ASP A 965 -18.27 15.35 -24.34
CA ASP A 965 -18.59 14.94 -25.71
C ASP A 965 -17.45 15.17 -26.70
N HIS A 966 -16.72 16.29 -26.58
CA HIS A 966 -15.67 16.63 -27.52
C HIS A 966 -14.29 16.12 -27.11
N LEU A 967 -13.99 16.11 -25.80
CA LEU A 967 -12.66 15.84 -25.28
C LEU A 967 -12.60 14.57 -24.42
N GLY A 968 -13.75 13.93 -24.12
CA GLY A 968 -13.79 12.71 -23.30
C GLY A 968 -12.97 11.56 -23.89
N GLY A 969 -12.84 11.49 -25.22
CA GLY A 969 -11.99 10.50 -25.90
C GLY A 969 -10.51 10.57 -25.50
N LEU A 970 -10.04 11.70 -24.96
CA LEU A 970 -8.66 11.87 -24.50
C LEU A 970 -8.33 10.96 -23.31
N TYR A 971 -9.32 10.56 -22.51
CA TYR A 971 -9.15 9.62 -21.39
C TYR A 971 -8.66 8.24 -21.80
N LYS A 972 -8.64 7.93 -23.12
CA LYS A 972 -7.94 6.77 -23.67
C LYS A 972 -6.47 6.67 -23.23
N PHE A 973 -5.79 7.81 -23.05
CA PHE A 973 -4.39 7.88 -22.61
C PHE A 973 -4.22 8.21 -21.13
N HIS A 974 -5.30 8.19 -20.36
CA HIS A 974 -5.23 8.41 -18.92
C HIS A 974 -4.57 7.20 -18.26
N ASP A 975 -3.66 7.44 -17.31
CA ASP A 975 -2.90 6.40 -16.63
C ASP A 975 -3.76 5.62 -15.62
N ARG A 976 -4.70 6.30 -14.95
CA ARG A 976 -5.59 5.72 -13.92
C ARG A 976 -7.09 6.10 -14.06
N PRO A 977 -7.74 5.76 -15.19
CA PRO A 977 -9.11 6.20 -15.48
C PRO A 977 -10.16 5.65 -14.51
N VAL A 978 -10.04 4.39 -14.07
CA VAL A 978 -11.01 3.81 -13.12
C VAL A 978 -10.81 4.39 -11.72
N THR A 979 -9.56 4.56 -11.29
CA THR A 979 -9.22 5.20 -10.01
C THR A 979 -9.68 6.65 -9.97
N TYR A 980 -9.55 7.39 -11.07
CA TYR A 980 -10.07 8.75 -11.20
C TYR A 980 -11.59 8.79 -11.03
N LEU A 981 -12.32 7.92 -11.72
CA LEU A 981 -13.78 7.81 -11.58
C LEU A 981 -14.18 7.44 -10.14
N TYR A 982 -13.51 6.45 -9.54
CA TYR A 982 -13.76 6.03 -8.16
C TYR A 982 -13.64 7.22 -7.20
N ASN A 983 -12.51 7.95 -7.25
CA ASN A 983 -12.29 9.10 -6.39
C ASN A 983 -13.31 10.22 -6.65
N THR A 984 -13.66 10.46 -7.92
CA THR A 984 -14.58 11.54 -8.30
C THR A 984 -16.02 11.24 -7.85
N LEU A 985 -16.51 10.02 -8.09
CA LEU A 985 -17.84 9.60 -7.68
C LEU A 985 -17.98 9.54 -6.16
N HIS A 986 -16.96 9.02 -5.47
CA HIS A 986 -16.96 8.92 -4.02
C HIS A 986 -16.91 10.31 -3.36
N TYR A 987 -16.00 11.18 -3.80
CA TYR A 987 -15.81 12.50 -3.18
C TYR A 987 -16.99 13.45 -3.46
N TYR A 988 -17.58 13.40 -4.65
CA TYR A 988 -18.70 14.27 -5.06
C TYR A 988 -20.07 13.59 -4.97
N GLU A 989 -20.24 12.55 -4.16
CA GLU A 989 -21.52 11.83 -4.03
C GLU A 989 -22.69 12.77 -3.75
N ARG A 990 -22.52 13.71 -2.80
CA ARG A 990 -23.56 14.71 -2.45
C ARG A 990 -23.96 15.59 -3.63
N HIS A 991 -23.00 15.93 -4.49
CA HIS A 991 -23.22 16.78 -5.65
C HIS A 991 -23.73 16.00 -6.87
N LEU A 992 -23.56 14.68 -6.92
CA LEU A 992 -23.92 13.83 -8.05
C LEU A 992 -25.18 12.99 -7.82
N ARG A 993 -25.64 12.87 -6.56
CA ARG A 993 -26.83 12.09 -6.17
C ARG A 993 -28.06 12.44 -7.01
N ASP A 994 -28.39 13.73 -7.11
CA ASP A 994 -29.56 14.22 -7.82
C ASP A 994 -29.29 14.47 -9.32
N ARG A 995 -28.01 14.47 -9.73
CA ARG A 995 -27.56 14.71 -11.12
C ARG A 995 -27.17 13.41 -11.82
N THR A 996 -28.09 12.47 -11.89
CA THR A 996 -27.86 11.12 -12.40
C THR A 996 -27.42 11.09 -13.87
N ASN A 997 -27.96 11.98 -14.71
CA ASN A 997 -27.57 12.10 -16.13
C ASN A 997 -26.09 12.52 -16.28
N LEU A 998 -25.65 13.53 -15.54
CA LEU A 998 -24.26 13.99 -15.55
C LEU A 998 -23.33 12.88 -15.04
N LYS A 999 -23.73 12.19 -13.97
CA LYS A 999 -22.99 11.06 -13.41
C LYS A 999 -22.79 9.94 -14.43
N ARG A 1000 -23.86 9.54 -15.11
CA ARG A 1000 -23.81 8.53 -16.19
C ARG A 1000 -22.95 9.00 -17.36
N LYS A 1001 -23.10 10.26 -17.77
CA LYS A 1001 -22.33 10.86 -18.87
C LYS A 1001 -20.83 10.82 -18.59
N LEU A 1002 -20.41 11.18 -17.37
CA LEU A 1002 -19.01 11.14 -16.94
C LEU A 1002 -18.44 9.72 -17.01
N VAL A 1003 -19.12 8.75 -16.38
CA VAL A 1003 -18.69 7.35 -16.37
C VAL A 1003 -18.65 6.78 -17.78
N HIS A 1004 -19.66 7.06 -18.59
CA HIS A 1004 -19.73 6.57 -19.97
C HIS A 1004 -18.65 7.19 -20.85
N ALA A 1005 -18.41 8.50 -20.79
CA ALA A 1005 -17.40 9.17 -21.61
C ALA A 1005 -16.00 8.60 -21.36
N ILE A 1006 -15.62 8.41 -20.08
CA ILE A 1006 -14.29 7.91 -19.70
C ILE A 1006 -14.16 6.40 -19.96
N MET A 1007 -15.20 5.60 -19.72
CA MET A 1007 -15.12 4.15 -19.97
C MET A 1007 -15.22 3.81 -21.46
N SER A 1008 -16.02 4.55 -22.23
CA SER A 1008 -16.17 4.33 -23.67
C SER A 1008 -14.90 4.71 -24.45
N SER A 1009 -14.05 5.62 -23.94
CA SER A 1009 -12.77 5.93 -24.58
C SER A 1009 -11.79 4.75 -24.60
N LEU A 1010 -12.02 3.73 -23.76
CA LEU A 1010 -11.16 2.53 -23.63
C LEU A 1010 -11.72 1.31 -24.38
N LYS A 1011 -12.92 1.41 -24.98
CA LYS A 1011 -13.66 0.26 -25.54
C LYS A 1011 -12.89 -0.48 -26.66
N ASP A 1012 -12.10 0.25 -27.45
CA ASP A 1012 -11.36 -0.30 -28.59
C ASP A 1012 -9.99 -0.86 -28.18
N ASN A 1013 -9.54 -0.53 -26.97
CA ASN A 1013 -8.22 -0.83 -26.43
C ASN A 1013 -8.25 -1.98 -25.40
N ARG A 1014 -9.39 -2.16 -24.72
CA ARG A 1014 -9.58 -3.18 -23.69
C ARG A 1014 -10.58 -4.22 -24.15
N THR A 1015 -10.41 -5.44 -23.67
CA THR A 1015 -11.28 -6.57 -23.99
C THR A 1015 -12.72 -6.33 -23.47
N PRO A 1016 -13.75 -6.79 -24.20
CA PRO A 1016 -15.13 -6.69 -23.73
C PRO A 1016 -15.31 -7.35 -22.35
N GLY A 1017 -16.07 -6.71 -21.47
CA GLY A 1017 -16.27 -7.17 -20.09
C GLY A 1017 -15.19 -6.74 -19.09
N TRP A 1018 -14.19 -5.95 -19.52
CA TRP A 1018 -13.11 -5.47 -18.64
C TRP A 1018 -13.59 -4.56 -17.49
N CYS A 1019 -14.66 -3.78 -17.66
CA CYS A 1019 -15.15 -2.86 -16.62
C CYS A 1019 -16.65 -3.07 -16.32
N LEU A 1020 -17.54 -2.39 -17.05
CA LEU A 1020 -18.98 -2.42 -16.80
C LEU A 1020 -19.60 -3.80 -17.09
N SER A 1021 -20.54 -4.22 -16.26
CA SER A 1021 -21.28 -5.47 -16.44
C SER A 1021 -22.16 -5.44 -17.68
N GLU A 1022 -22.39 -6.61 -18.29
CA GLU A 1022 -23.29 -6.71 -19.44
C GLU A 1022 -24.71 -6.19 -19.13
N THR A 1023 -25.19 -6.44 -17.91
CA THR A 1023 -26.51 -5.98 -17.46
C THR A 1023 -26.56 -4.46 -17.42
N TYR A 1024 -25.52 -3.80 -16.88
CA TYR A 1024 -25.44 -2.34 -16.85
C TYR A 1024 -25.35 -1.73 -18.24
N LEU A 1025 -24.59 -2.35 -19.15
CA LEU A 1025 -24.50 -1.90 -20.55
C LEU A 1025 -25.85 -2.03 -21.29
N LYS A 1026 -26.64 -3.08 -21.00
CA LYS A 1026 -27.95 -3.32 -21.64
C LYS A 1026 -29.07 -2.43 -21.09
N PHE A 1027 -29.11 -2.22 -19.78
CA PHE A 1027 -30.24 -1.54 -19.12
C PHE A 1027 -29.90 -0.14 -18.60
N GLY A 1028 -28.68 0.09 -18.12
CA GLY A 1028 -28.23 1.36 -17.55
C GLY A 1028 -27.94 2.45 -18.60
N MET A 1029 -27.74 2.06 -19.86
CA MET A 1029 -27.39 2.97 -20.98
C MET A 1029 -28.59 3.45 -21.81
N ASN A 1030 -29.83 3.04 -21.48
CA ASN A 1030 -30.99 3.45 -22.25
C ASN A 1030 -31.31 4.95 -22.02
N PRO A 1031 -31.44 5.76 -23.09
CA PRO A 1031 -31.74 7.20 -23.01
C PRO A 1031 -33.22 7.51 -22.74
N ARG A 1032 -34.07 6.51 -22.48
CA ARG A 1032 -35.50 6.73 -22.21
C ARG A 1032 -35.68 7.28 -20.79
N GLU A 1033 -35.87 8.59 -20.69
CA GLU A 1033 -35.96 9.36 -19.44
C GLU A 1033 -37.15 8.97 -18.53
N ASP A 1034 -38.16 8.29 -19.07
CA ASP A 1034 -39.42 8.05 -18.34
C ASP A 1034 -39.36 6.93 -17.29
N ASN A 1035 -38.38 6.00 -17.36
CA ASN A 1035 -38.25 4.90 -16.40
C ASN A 1035 -36.79 4.71 -15.97
N VAL A 1036 -36.41 5.27 -14.82
CA VAL A 1036 -35.10 5.03 -14.21
C VAL A 1036 -34.96 3.53 -13.90
N TRP A 1037 -33.96 2.89 -14.50
CA TRP A 1037 -33.68 1.48 -14.24
C TRP A 1037 -33.31 1.28 -12.76
N ILE A 1038 -34.16 0.55 -12.05
CA ILE A 1038 -33.91 0.06 -10.69
C ILE A 1038 -33.45 -1.40 -10.83
N PRO A 1039 -32.19 -1.72 -10.49
CA PRO A 1039 -31.70 -3.09 -10.58
C PRO A 1039 -32.39 -4.02 -9.58
N ASP A 1040 -32.56 -5.27 -9.96
CA ASP A 1040 -33.12 -6.32 -9.11
C ASP A 1040 -32.02 -7.02 -8.30
N ASP A 1041 -32.40 -7.86 -7.33
CA ASP A 1041 -31.43 -8.62 -6.52
C ASP A 1041 -30.51 -9.52 -7.38
N THR A 1042 -30.98 -9.96 -8.57
CA THR A 1042 -30.16 -10.79 -9.47
C THR A 1042 -29.00 -10.01 -10.09
N TYR A 1043 -29.19 -8.72 -10.36
CA TYR A 1043 -28.10 -7.83 -10.78
C TYR A 1043 -27.00 -7.76 -9.71
N TYR A 1044 -27.36 -7.46 -8.46
CA TYR A 1044 -26.39 -7.34 -7.37
C TYR A 1044 -25.68 -8.67 -7.09
N CYS A 1045 -26.40 -9.80 -7.14
CA CYS A 1045 -25.78 -11.14 -7.03
C CYS A 1045 -24.73 -11.39 -8.12
N LYS A 1046 -25.05 -11.08 -9.39
CA LYS A 1046 -24.12 -11.26 -10.51
C LYS A 1046 -22.93 -10.32 -10.40
N LEU A 1047 -23.16 -9.09 -9.96
CA LEU A 1047 -22.11 -8.08 -9.83
C LEU A 1047 -21.12 -8.47 -8.73
N ILE A 1048 -21.59 -8.86 -7.54
CA ILE A 1048 -20.73 -9.35 -6.45
C ILE A 1048 -20.03 -10.65 -6.85
N GLY A 1049 -20.71 -11.55 -7.58
CA GLY A 1049 -20.11 -12.76 -8.11
C GLY A 1049 -18.92 -12.50 -9.06
N ARG A 1050 -18.77 -11.27 -9.59
CA ARG A 1050 -17.59 -10.88 -10.37
C ARG A 1050 -16.37 -10.55 -9.51
N LEU A 1051 -16.51 -10.44 -8.20
CA LEU A 1051 -15.37 -10.24 -7.29
C LEU A 1051 -14.66 -11.57 -6.98
N SER A 1052 -15.33 -12.70 -7.21
CA SER A 1052 -14.71 -14.02 -7.22
C SER A 1052 -13.64 -14.12 -8.34
N PRO A 1053 -12.64 -15.00 -8.23
CA PRO A 1053 -11.57 -15.12 -9.24
C PRO A 1053 -12.09 -15.65 -10.60
N GLY A 1054 -11.60 -15.08 -11.71
CA GLY A 1054 -11.88 -15.54 -13.09
C GLY A 1054 -12.94 -14.82 -13.97
N PRO A 1055 -13.73 -13.82 -13.53
CA PRO A 1055 -14.81 -13.22 -14.34
C PRO A 1055 -14.33 -12.04 -15.21
N PHE A 1056 -13.15 -11.49 -14.92
CA PHE A 1056 -12.53 -10.44 -15.72
C PHE A 1056 -11.42 -11.02 -16.60
N PRO A 1057 -11.23 -10.48 -17.83
CA PRO A 1057 -10.12 -10.86 -18.67
C PRO A 1057 -8.80 -10.49 -17.99
N ASN A 1058 -7.81 -11.39 -18.06
CA ASN A 1058 -6.52 -11.13 -17.47
C ASN A 1058 -5.73 -10.11 -18.31
N CYS A 1059 -4.97 -9.26 -17.63
CA CYS A 1059 -4.17 -8.20 -18.24
C CYS A 1059 -2.72 -8.29 -17.74
N ASP A 1060 -1.77 -7.68 -18.46
CA ASP A 1060 -0.43 -7.50 -17.93
C ASP A 1060 -0.45 -6.42 -16.82
N TRP A 1061 -0.62 -6.86 -15.57
CA TRP A 1061 -0.77 -5.99 -14.40
C TRP A 1061 0.42 -5.04 -14.19
N ARG A 1062 1.56 -5.27 -14.85
CA ARG A 1062 2.71 -4.37 -14.75
C ARG A 1062 2.46 -2.97 -15.32
N PHE A 1063 1.55 -2.87 -16.29
CA PHE A 1063 1.25 -1.65 -17.04
C PHE A 1063 -0.18 -1.15 -16.83
N ASN A 1064 -0.88 -1.66 -15.82
CA ASN A 1064 -2.23 -1.22 -15.49
C ASN A 1064 -2.22 -0.32 -14.25
N GLU A 1065 -3.33 0.34 -13.98
CA GLU A 1065 -3.46 1.18 -12.79
C GLU A 1065 -3.54 0.36 -11.49
N PHE A 1066 -4.06 -0.88 -11.58
CA PHE A 1066 -4.21 -1.80 -10.47
C PHE A 1066 -3.16 -2.89 -10.47
N PRO A 1067 -2.65 -3.30 -9.29
CA PRO A 1067 -1.59 -4.30 -9.18
C PRO A 1067 -2.04 -5.73 -9.48
N ASN A 1068 -3.33 -6.05 -9.33
CA ASN A 1068 -3.84 -7.42 -9.45
C ASN A 1068 -5.34 -7.44 -9.82
N PRO A 1069 -5.87 -8.61 -10.23
CA PRO A 1069 -7.26 -8.75 -10.64
C PRO A 1069 -8.27 -8.37 -9.55
N ALA A 1070 -7.99 -8.69 -8.28
CA ALA A 1070 -8.91 -8.41 -7.17
C ALA A 1070 -9.06 -6.90 -6.93
N ALA A 1071 -7.95 -6.14 -6.98
CA ALA A 1071 -7.99 -4.69 -6.87
C ALA A 1071 -8.76 -4.06 -8.03
N HIS A 1072 -8.56 -4.54 -9.26
CA HIS A 1072 -9.33 -4.10 -10.41
C HIS A 1072 -10.82 -4.39 -10.25
N ALA A 1073 -11.17 -5.64 -9.95
CA ALA A 1073 -12.55 -6.09 -9.77
C ALA A 1073 -13.31 -5.28 -8.69
N LEU A 1074 -12.63 -4.96 -7.58
CA LEU A 1074 -13.20 -4.12 -6.52
C LEU A 1074 -13.56 -2.72 -7.04
N HIS A 1075 -12.58 -2.01 -7.63
CA HIS A 1075 -12.79 -0.63 -8.03
C HIS A 1075 -13.80 -0.48 -9.16
N VAL A 1076 -13.78 -1.37 -10.17
CA VAL A 1076 -14.80 -1.31 -11.24
C VAL A 1076 -16.20 -1.61 -10.72
N THR A 1077 -16.32 -2.50 -9.73
CA THR A 1077 -17.60 -2.81 -9.09
C THR A 1077 -18.13 -1.60 -8.32
N CYS A 1078 -17.30 -0.95 -7.50
CA CYS A 1078 -17.69 0.26 -6.76
C CYS A 1078 -18.00 1.44 -7.70
N VAL A 1079 -17.26 1.61 -8.80
CA VAL A 1079 -17.56 2.63 -9.82
C VAL A 1079 -18.91 2.36 -10.47
N GLU A 1080 -19.21 1.11 -10.83
CA GLU A 1080 -20.49 0.73 -11.43
C GLU A 1080 -21.66 0.96 -10.44
N LEU A 1081 -21.52 0.56 -9.18
CA LEU A 1081 -22.51 0.76 -8.13
C LEU A 1081 -22.77 2.25 -7.88
N MET A 1082 -21.72 3.06 -7.76
CA MET A 1082 -21.86 4.52 -7.60
C MET A 1082 -22.45 5.19 -8.85
N ALA A 1083 -22.29 4.61 -10.05
CA ALA A 1083 -22.86 5.14 -11.28
C ALA A 1083 -24.37 4.92 -11.41
N LEU A 1084 -24.97 4.01 -10.64
CA LEU A 1084 -26.41 3.73 -10.64
C LEU A 1084 -27.22 4.98 -10.28
N ALA A 1085 -28.40 5.12 -10.87
CA ALA A 1085 -29.36 6.17 -10.52
C ALA A 1085 -30.23 5.77 -9.32
N VAL A 1086 -29.60 5.17 -8.31
CA VAL A 1086 -30.25 4.67 -7.08
C VAL A 1086 -29.54 5.31 -5.89
N PRO A 1087 -30.27 5.75 -4.84
CA PRO A 1087 -29.64 6.28 -3.63
C PRO A 1087 -28.73 5.26 -2.95
N GLY A 1088 -27.64 5.74 -2.34
CA GLY A 1088 -26.67 4.86 -1.67
C GLY A 1088 -27.28 3.96 -0.61
N LYS A 1089 -28.27 4.45 0.16
CA LYS A 1089 -29.01 3.67 1.16
C LYS A 1089 -29.68 2.43 0.56
N ASP A 1090 -30.28 2.57 -0.61
CA ASP A 1090 -31.02 1.48 -1.26
C ASP A 1090 -30.06 0.49 -1.92
N VAL A 1091 -28.99 0.98 -2.54
CA VAL A 1091 -27.89 0.14 -3.04
C VAL A 1091 -27.28 -0.69 -1.90
N GLY A 1092 -26.99 -0.06 -0.77
CA GLY A 1092 -26.50 -0.75 0.43
C GLY A 1092 -27.49 -1.82 0.90
N ASN A 1093 -28.75 -1.47 1.12
CA ASN A 1093 -29.74 -2.46 1.52
C ASN A 1093 -29.86 -3.63 0.51
N ALA A 1094 -29.72 -3.37 -0.79
CA ALA A 1094 -29.71 -4.40 -1.82
C ALA A 1094 -28.47 -5.32 -1.72
N LEU A 1095 -27.27 -4.76 -1.49
CA LEU A 1095 -26.05 -5.55 -1.27
C LEU A 1095 -26.17 -6.44 -0.01
N LEU A 1096 -26.75 -5.93 1.08
CA LEU A 1096 -27.02 -6.73 2.29
C LEU A 1096 -28.03 -7.85 2.01
N ASN A 1097 -29.07 -7.57 1.22
CA ASN A 1097 -30.09 -8.54 0.87
C ASN A 1097 -29.53 -9.74 0.09
N VAL A 1098 -28.45 -9.58 -0.67
CA VAL A 1098 -27.79 -10.68 -1.40
C VAL A 1098 -27.40 -11.83 -0.47
N VAL A 1099 -27.03 -11.53 0.77
CA VAL A 1099 -26.66 -12.56 1.78
C VAL A 1099 -27.76 -12.79 2.81
N LEU A 1100 -28.37 -11.73 3.33
CA LEU A 1100 -29.31 -11.82 4.46
C LEU A 1100 -30.66 -12.41 4.03
N LYS A 1101 -31.09 -12.18 2.80
CA LYS A 1101 -32.28 -12.82 2.24
C LYS A 1101 -31.86 -14.08 1.47
N ARG A 1102 -32.64 -15.16 1.57
CA ARG A 1102 -32.48 -16.37 0.74
C ARG A 1102 -32.82 -16.06 -0.72
N CYS A 1103 -32.07 -15.18 -1.37
CA CYS A 1103 -32.45 -14.64 -2.68
C CYS A 1103 -32.11 -15.57 -3.85
N ASN A 1104 -31.42 -16.70 -3.68
CA ASN A 1104 -31.41 -17.77 -4.69
C ASN A 1104 -30.77 -19.08 -4.22
N LYS A 1105 -31.31 -20.22 -4.66
CA LYS A 1105 -30.72 -21.59 -4.51
C LYS A 1105 -29.33 -21.75 -5.15
N ARG A 1106 -28.78 -20.71 -5.79
CA ARG A 1106 -27.49 -20.70 -6.50
C ARG A 1106 -26.28 -20.31 -5.66
N ILE A 1107 -26.49 -19.66 -4.50
CA ILE A 1107 -25.38 -19.35 -3.60
C ILE A 1107 -25.17 -20.58 -2.72
N ASN A 1108 -24.09 -21.32 -2.95
CA ASN A 1108 -23.72 -22.43 -2.07
C ASN A 1108 -23.46 -21.87 -0.66
N ASN A 1109 -24.04 -22.48 0.38
CA ASN A 1109 -23.84 -22.05 1.77
C ASN A 1109 -22.36 -22.02 2.19
N CYS A 1110 -21.49 -22.78 1.50
CA CYS A 1110 -20.04 -22.79 1.70
C CYS A 1110 -19.34 -21.49 1.24
N GLU A 1111 -19.94 -20.70 0.35
CA GLU A 1111 -19.38 -19.44 -0.20
C GLU A 1111 -19.92 -18.18 0.50
N LEU A 1112 -20.78 -18.34 1.50
CA LEU A 1112 -21.43 -17.23 2.22
C LEU A 1112 -20.41 -16.24 2.81
N HIS A 1113 -19.32 -16.76 3.39
CA HIS A 1113 -18.27 -15.95 4.01
C HIS A 1113 -17.42 -15.19 2.97
N ALA A 1114 -17.20 -15.78 1.80
CA ALA A 1114 -16.52 -15.11 0.69
C ALA A 1114 -17.38 -13.95 0.15
N ASN A 1115 -18.68 -14.19 -0.04
CA ASN A 1115 -19.63 -13.17 -0.48
C ASN A 1115 -19.79 -12.05 0.56
N LEU A 1116 -19.85 -12.39 1.86
CA LEU A 1116 -19.81 -11.40 2.95
C LEU A 1116 -18.53 -10.57 2.93
N CYS A 1117 -17.38 -11.20 2.66
CA CYS A 1117 -16.11 -10.50 2.53
C CYS A 1117 -16.13 -9.50 1.37
N PHE A 1118 -16.60 -9.93 0.19
CA PHE A 1118 -16.73 -9.07 -0.98
C PHE A 1118 -17.73 -7.93 -0.80
N ILE A 1119 -18.86 -8.21 -0.15
CA ILE A 1119 -19.85 -7.22 0.23
C ILE A 1119 -19.23 -6.22 1.20
N ALA A 1120 -18.57 -6.69 2.27
CA ALA A 1120 -17.90 -5.82 3.24
C ALA A 1120 -16.78 -4.98 2.62
N LEU A 1121 -16.02 -5.53 1.67
CA LEU A 1121 -14.99 -4.79 0.93
C LEU A 1121 -15.62 -3.70 0.05
N SER A 1122 -16.70 -4.02 -0.66
CA SER A 1122 -17.46 -3.05 -1.47
C SER A 1122 -18.08 -1.96 -0.59
N PHE A 1123 -18.70 -2.34 0.54
CA PHE A 1123 -19.24 -1.42 1.54
C PHE A 1123 -18.21 -0.57 2.26
N SER A 1124 -17.02 -1.10 2.51
CA SER A 1124 -15.96 -0.35 3.19
C SER A 1124 -15.30 0.68 2.27
N SER A 1125 -15.41 0.47 0.97
CA SER A 1125 -14.91 1.37 -0.09
C SER A 1125 -16.00 2.31 -0.61
N GLU A 1126 -17.29 1.99 -0.41
CA GLU A 1126 -18.41 2.91 -0.63
C GLU A 1126 -18.72 3.70 0.65
N LEU A 1127 -18.83 5.03 0.53
CA LEU A 1127 -19.26 5.99 1.57
C LEU A 1127 -19.88 5.39 2.85
N LYS A 1128 -19.04 5.05 3.84
CA LYS A 1128 -19.50 4.78 5.21
C LYS A 1128 -20.25 5.99 5.79
N SER A 1129 -19.88 7.21 5.39
CA SER A 1129 -20.45 8.43 5.94
C SER A 1129 -21.87 8.78 5.49
N THR A 1130 -22.40 8.20 4.40
CA THR A 1130 -23.80 8.44 3.96
C THR A 1130 -24.73 7.27 4.26
N LEU A 1131 -24.19 6.08 4.48
CA LEU A 1131 -24.96 4.89 4.85
C LEU A 1131 -25.34 4.85 6.34
N PHE A 1132 -24.50 5.40 7.23
CA PHE A 1132 -24.66 5.28 8.68
C PHE A 1132 -25.01 6.61 9.37
N ASN A 1133 -26.22 7.11 9.15
CA ASN A 1133 -26.86 8.02 10.12
C ASN A 1133 -27.58 7.25 11.25
N ASP A 1134 -27.66 5.91 11.17
CA ASP A 1134 -28.20 5.05 12.22
C ASP A 1134 -27.08 4.31 12.96
N VAL A 1135 -26.84 4.72 14.21
CA VAL A 1135 -25.86 4.16 15.16
C VAL A 1135 -26.06 2.66 15.41
N SER A 1136 -27.25 2.13 15.14
CA SER A 1136 -27.62 0.73 15.39
C SER A 1136 -26.91 -0.28 14.48
N LEU A 1137 -26.62 0.08 13.22
CA LEU A 1137 -26.03 -0.83 12.23
C LEU A 1137 -24.50 -0.85 12.28
N HIS A 1138 -23.86 0.22 12.77
CA HIS A 1138 -22.42 0.25 13.05
C HIS A 1138 -22.05 -0.76 14.15
N ASN A 1139 -22.91 -0.90 15.17
CA ASN A 1139 -22.77 -1.95 16.18
C ASN A 1139 -23.08 -3.35 15.63
N PHE A 1140 -23.88 -3.47 14.57
CA PHE A 1140 -24.18 -4.77 13.96
C PHE A 1140 -23.00 -5.29 13.13
N LEU A 1141 -22.35 -4.44 12.33
CA LEU A 1141 -21.17 -4.83 11.54
C LEU A 1141 -19.88 -4.90 12.36
N ALA A 1142 -19.71 -4.08 13.41
CA ALA A 1142 -18.56 -4.19 14.32
C ALA A 1142 -18.64 -5.37 15.30
N ASN A 1143 -19.78 -6.06 15.36
CA ASN A 1143 -19.93 -7.33 16.08
C ASN A 1143 -19.83 -8.55 15.14
N TYR A 1144 -19.79 -8.35 13.81
CA TYR A 1144 -19.66 -9.40 12.80
C TYR A 1144 -18.29 -9.38 12.08
N ILE A 1145 -17.64 -8.22 11.98
CA ILE A 1145 -16.20 -8.00 11.72
C ILE A 1145 -15.51 -7.89 13.05
#